data_AF-A0A7J9PCL0-F1
#
_entry.id   AF-A0A7J9PCL0-F1
#
_cell.length_a   1.000
_cell.length_b   1.000
_cell.length_c   1.000
_cell.angle_alpha   90.00
_cell.angle_beta   90.00
_cell.angle_gamma   90.00
#
_symmetry.space_group_name_H-M   'P 1'
#
loop_
_entity.id
_entity.type
_entity.pdbx_description
1 polymer ?
#
loop_
_entity_poly.entity_id
_entity_poly.type
_entity_poly.pdbx_seq_one_letter_code
_entity_poly.pdbx_strand_id
1 'polypeptide(L)'
;MINSKLFSIFCIFLIASLPSANAISVLGNDYSWGDAATLGAGGLIGAGVGAGIAGIGVVASAPAWVPVAIVAGAVVIGAGCVNYGYRWATGQTASGDDEGGAVTGAAKTNVSDGEYSNGTYIYDLLAGYRLYSEESAAEDIAEIKDKLESGIGTYDFKTTGTLSDLSVSMKGPDKIYGFSAFPVQLDFDEALTGSESSYVMIENVDIYLVDSEGVKWNPKSYTDNIKLQDNNDDNPEAIEEMIINFTMKAPDPYIGKAKSQITNAPDREILQELLNAEVKQFELVVEIDGYVKLYKKESGYKLDDETGRYVWQTWEEYDKTITLDTKLTTLEAWDRIHNGAYYVDGADASLPTSYVNEVTPIAYSSYANGATSNIIGRVWASPVHCYNSSSQYRFVLVGQPANLEPVPVTIEDDYRALVLKLRDDGVATIASETPGNFHDMSVHNGVTTSLNYLKDSSTEAFETYFLVVADVDDGIDSALPVWCLIKPRISVIDNVKYSLNEEFKEEILELMSDGSISDSDSQRITEIIQMSEESLKEKQYVAESESGKYEDNEKASNAISNALEDYEKAAAYYEKAKNTDDPEEVKVYTYLAGDVYEPAGDYWKEAAAKYNLGLDDQGDALASNAEKLESLAAEYEPSLWFSAGSTISEWWTQFKSGFGLGDVPDAALLVIVIVVLVCGTILVTRFIK
;
A
#
# COMPACT_ATOMS: atom_id res chain seq x y z
N MET A 1 -21.13 46.76 21.19
CA MET A 1 -22.15 46.42 22.22
C MET A 1 -23.29 45.58 21.63
N ILE A 2 -22.96 44.41 21.09
CA ILE A 2 -23.85 43.29 20.78
C ILE A 2 -22.89 42.10 20.92
N ASN A 3 -22.96 41.31 22.01
CA ASN A 3 -22.36 39.96 22.14
C ASN A 3 -22.41 39.35 23.56
N SER A 4 -22.95 40.03 24.59
CA SER A 4 -23.15 39.36 25.90
C SER A 4 -24.39 38.45 25.97
N LYS A 5 -25.37 38.62 25.06
CA LYS A 5 -26.64 37.88 25.12
C LYS A 5 -26.57 36.46 24.53
N LEU A 6 -25.72 36.21 23.54
CA LEU A 6 -25.55 34.88 22.94
C LEU A 6 -24.80 33.93 23.89
N PHE A 7 -23.82 34.43 24.66
CA PHE A 7 -23.09 33.64 25.64
C PHE A 7 -23.90 33.37 26.92
N SER A 8 -24.70 34.33 27.40
CA SER A 8 -25.64 34.06 28.50
C SER A 8 -26.70 33.02 28.13
N ILE A 9 -27.14 32.97 26.86
CA ILE A 9 -28.04 31.92 26.35
C ILE A 9 -27.33 30.56 26.32
N PHE A 10 -26.05 30.51 25.93
CA PHE A 10 -25.23 29.30 25.95
C PHE A 10 -25.01 28.75 27.38
N CYS A 11 -24.69 29.61 28.36
CA CYS A 11 -24.52 29.22 29.76
C CYS A 11 -25.85 28.80 30.43
N ILE A 12 -26.97 29.43 30.08
CA ILE A 12 -28.30 29.02 30.57
C ILE A 12 -28.71 27.66 29.99
N PHE A 13 -28.35 27.37 28.74
CA PHE A 13 -28.58 26.05 28.13
C PHE A 13 -27.77 24.95 28.83
N LEU A 14 -26.52 25.25 29.22
CA LEU A 14 -25.59 24.33 29.89
C LEU A 14 -26.01 23.97 31.32
N ILE A 15 -26.66 24.91 32.03
CA ILE A 15 -27.17 24.68 33.41
C ILE A 15 -28.51 23.93 33.39
N ALA A 16 -29.32 24.08 32.33
CA ALA A 16 -30.64 23.45 32.23
C ALA A 16 -30.59 21.97 31.76
N SER A 17 -29.47 21.49 31.22
CA SER A 17 -29.34 20.15 30.63
C SER A 17 -28.70 19.08 31.53
N LEU A 18 -28.44 19.37 32.81
CA LEU A 18 -27.90 18.38 33.75
C LEU A 18 -29.04 17.59 34.42
N PRO A 19 -29.23 16.28 34.15
CA PRO A 19 -30.14 15.46 34.94
C PRO A 19 -29.50 15.15 36.30
N SER A 20 -30.29 15.32 37.35
CA SER A 20 -29.99 14.92 38.72
C SER A 20 -29.66 13.43 38.83
N ALA A 21 -28.58 13.15 39.58
CA ALA A 21 -28.20 11.91 40.26
C ALA A 21 -29.05 10.64 39.97
N ASN A 22 -28.40 9.60 39.41
CA ASN A 22 -28.40 8.21 39.89
C ASN A 22 -27.46 7.32 39.05
N ALA A 23 -26.98 6.23 39.67
CA ALA A 23 -25.90 5.33 39.25
C ALA A 23 -26.08 4.65 37.87
N ILE A 24 -24.94 4.40 37.19
CA ILE A 24 -24.83 3.65 35.92
C ILE A 24 -24.23 2.28 36.22
N SER A 25 -24.81 1.19 35.67
CA SER A 25 -24.21 -0.14 35.66
C SER A 25 -23.80 -0.53 34.23
N VAL A 26 -22.65 -1.20 34.10
CA VAL A 26 -22.19 -1.79 32.83
C VAL A 26 -21.73 -3.22 33.14
N LEU A 27 -22.33 -4.20 32.46
CA LEU A 27 -21.93 -5.62 32.48
C LEU A 27 -21.81 -6.28 33.87
N GLY A 28 -22.70 -5.93 34.81
CA GLY A 28 -22.94 -6.73 36.01
C GLY A 28 -21.94 -6.63 37.16
N ASN A 29 -21.01 -5.67 37.15
CA ASN A 29 -20.18 -5.37 38.31
C ASN A 29 -20.33 -3.89 38.72
N ASP A 30 -20.65 -3.66 40.00
CA ASP A 30 -20.75 -2.34 40.62
C ASP A 30 -19.35 -1.84 41.04
N TYR A 31 -18.87 -0.74 40.45
CA TYR A 31 -17.67 -0.04 40.92
C TYR A 31 -18.06 1.25 41.62
N SER A 32 -17.75 1.34 42.92
CA SER A 32 -17.90 2.56 43.71
C SER A 32 -16.68 3.48 43.53
N TRP A 33 -16.88 4.78 43.75
CA TRP A 33 -15.93 5.90 43.59
C TRP A 33 -14.73 5.89 44.57
N GLY A 34 -14.18 4.72 44.89
CA GLY A 34 -13.10 4.54 45.88
C GLY A 34 -11.71 4.20 45.34
N ASP A 35 -11.58 3.59 44.16
CA ASP A 35 -10.31 2.92 43.77
C ASP A 35 -9.59 3.51 42.54
N ALA A 36 -9.94 4.71 42.08
CA ALA A 36 -9.30 5.36 40.92
C ALA A 36 -7.94 6.04 41.22
N ALA A 37 -7.34 5.82 42.38
CA ALA A 37 -6.09 6.49 42.78
C ALA A 37 -4.81 5.67 42.52
N THR A 38 -4.89 4.50 41.89
CA THR A 38 -3.73 3.58 41.72
C THR A 38 -3.60 2.94 40.33
N LEU A 39 -3.95 3.67 39.27
CA LEU A 39 -3.48 3.36 37.91
C LEU A 39 -2.80 4.61 37.34
N GLY A 40 -1.47 4.64 37.49
CA GLY A 40 -0.62 5.67 36.92
C GLY A 40 -0.66 5.66 35.39
N ALA A 41 -0.47 6.86 34.83
CA ALA A 41 -0.25 7.11 33.42
C ALA A 41 0.77 6.11 32.83
N GLY A 42 0.37 5.35 31.80
CA GLY A 42 1.28 4.44 31.11
C GLY A 42 0.68 3.23 30.40
N GLY A 43 -0.64 2.99 30.43
CA GLY A 43 -1.19 1.85 29.70
C GLY A 43 -2.71 1.86 29.60
N LEU A 44 -3.23 2.47 28.54
CA LEU A 44 -4.60 2.27 28.02
C LEU A 44 -4.76 2.98 26.66
N ILE A 45 -3.90 2.68 25.69
CA ILE A 45 -4.20 2.91 24.26
C ILE A 45 -3.72 1.65 23.55
N GLY A 46 -4.66 0.77 23.25
CA GLY A 46 -4.37 -0.57 22.72
C GLY A 46 -5.55 -1.51 22.91
N ALA A 47 -6.74 -1.07 22.47
CA ALA A 47 -7.92 -1.89 22.17
C ALA A 47 -9.14 -0.96 22.04
N GLY A 48 -9.58 -0.67 20.82
CA GLY A 48 -10.90 -0.06 20.64
C GLY A 48 -11.10 0.83 19.41
N VAL A 49 -10.91 0.33 18.19
CA VAL A 49 -11.63 0.84 17.03
C VAL A 49 -12.37 -0.32 16.38
N GLY A 50 -13.51 -0.63 16.95
CA GLY A 50 -14.45 -1.65 16.50
C GLY A 50 -15.84 -1.28 16.99
N ALA A 51 -16.40 -0.18 16.48
CA ALA A 51 -17.80 0.19 16.70
C ALA A 51 -18.31 1.20 15.65
N GLY A 52 -18.80 0.69 14.53
CA GLY A 52 -20.08 1.07 13.92
C GLY A 52 -20.33 2.52 13.49
N ILE A 53 -20.10 2.79 12.20
CA ILE A 53 -21.03 3.59 11.41
C ILE A 53 -22.28 2.72 11.20
N ALA A 54 -23.25 2.85 12.11
CA ALA A 54 -24.59 2.32 11.94
C ALA A 54 -25.58 3.49 12.02
N GLY A 55 -26.07 3.96 10.88
CA GLY A 55 -27.09 5.01 10.90
C GLY A 55 -27.48 5.73 9.63
N ILE A 56 -27.42 5.12 8.44
CA ILE A 56 -28.36 5.48 7.35
C ILE A 56 -28.98 4.17 6.86
N GLY A 57 -30.18 3.89 7.34
CA GLY A 57 -30.98 2.77 6.90
C GLY A 57 -32.42 3.22 6.69
N VAL A 58 -32.80 3.37 5.43
CA VAL A 58 -34.13 2.96 4.95
C VAL A 58 -33.95 2.34 3.57
N VAL A 59 -33.86 1.01 3.56
CA VAL A 59 -34.15 0.21 2.36
C VAL A 59 -35.66 0.17 2.21
N ALA A 60 -36.17 0.66 1.09
CA ALA A 60 -37.54 0.41 0.66
C ALA A 60 -37.57 0.14 -0.86
N SER A 61 -37.37 -1.14 -1.20
CA SER A 61 -37.90 -1.86 -2.37
C SER A 61 -37.78 -1.23 -3.77
N ALA A 62 -36.84 -1.72 -4.58
CA ALA A 62 -36.96 -1.79 -6.05
C ALA A 62 -36.10 -2.95 -6.62
N PRO A 63 -36.53 -3.65 -7.69
CA PRO A 63 -35.99 -4.95 -8.09
C PRO A 63 -34.75 -4.88 -9.00
N ALA A 64 -33.70 -5.59 -8.58
CA ALA A 64 -32.90 -6.58 -9.31
C ALA A 64 -32.39 -6.38 -10.76
N TRP A 65 -32.29 -5.21 -11.41
CA TRP A 65 -31.51 -5.10 -12.69
C TRP A 65 -31.24 -3.68 -13.21
N VAL A 66 -30.61 -2.79 -12.42
CA VAL A 66 -30.08 -1.49 -12.93
C VAL A 66 -28.70 -1.18 -12.29
N PRO A 67 -27.69 -0.71 -13.06
CA PRO A 67 -26.35 -0.38 -12.56
C PRO A 67 -26.42 0.88 -11.69
N VAL A 68 -25.84 0.84 -10.49
CA VAL A 68 -25.94 1.97 -9.54
C VAL A 68 -24.94 3.06 -9.89
N ALA A 69 -25.47 4.20 -10.31
CA ALA A 69 -24.82 5.51 -10.28
C ALA A 69 -25.16 6.24 -8.96
N ILE A 70 -24.10 6.71 -8.29
CA ILE A 70 -23.89 7.93 -7.47
C ILE A 70 -25.09 8.52 -6.67
N VAL A 71 -24.86 8.77 -5.37
CA VAL A 71 -25.43 9.95 -4.68
C VAL A 71 -24.32 10.68 -3.92
N ALA A 72 -23.98 11.87 -4.43
CA ALA A 72 -23.16 12.89 -3.81
C ALA A 72 -23.89 13.51 -2.60
N GLY A 73 -23.15 13.76 -1.52
CA GLY A 73 -23.70 14.34 -0.30
C GLY A 73 -22.65 14.59 0.80
N ALA A 74 -21.80 15.59 0.57
CA ALA A 74 -21.06 16.38 1.56
C ALA A 74 -20.34 15.63 2.70
N VAL A 75 -19.12 15.18 2.44
CA VAL A 75 -17.95 15.40 3.31
C VAL A 75 -16.70 15.41 2.41
N VAL A 76 -15.99 16.53 2.33
CA VAL A 76 -14.63 16.60 1.77
C VAL A 76 -13.69 15.93 2.79
N ILE A 77 -13.56 14.60 2.68
CA ILE A 77 -12.46 13.81 3.25
C ILE A 77 -11.73 13.24 2.02
N GLY A 78 -10.72 13.97 1.56
CA GLY A 78 -10.09 13.77 0.26
C GLY A 78 -8.61 13.42 0.35
N ALA A 79 -8.31 12.21 0.84
CA ALA A 79 -7.07 11.44 0.59
C ALA A 79 -7.20 10.06 1.25
N GLY A 80 -7.69 10.04 2.49
CA GLY A 80 -8.00 8.82 3.24
C GLY A 80 -9.01 7.90 2.56
N CYS A 81 -10.04 8.44 1.89
CA CYS A 81 -11.09 7.65 1.25
C CYS A 81 -10.69 7.00 -0.08
N VAL A 82 -9.68 7.51 -0.80
CA VAL A 82 -9.19 6.89 -2.04
C VAL A 82 -8.24 5.74 -1.71
N ASN A 83 -7.33 5.95 -0.75
CA ASN A 83 -6.49 4.88 -0.20
C ASN A 83 -7.35 3.80 0.48
N TYR A 84 -8.37 4.20 1.24
CA TYR A 84 -9.35 3.26 1.82
C TYR A 84 -10.23 2.60 0.76
N GLY A 85 -10.60 3.31 -0.32
CA GLY A 85 -11.37 2.76 -1.44
C GLY A 85 -10.58 1.72 -2.24
N TYR A 86 -9.29 1.95 -2.46
CA TYR A 86 -8.37 0.99 -3.07
C TYR A 86 -8.12 -0.20 -2.12
N ARG A 87 -7.84 0.04 -0.83
CA ARG A 87 -7.68 -1.01 0.21
C ARG A 87 -8.95 -1.87 0.38
N TRP A 88 -10.12 -1.24 0.30
CA TRP A 88 -11.43 -1.89 0.37
C TRP A 88 -11.75 -2.69 -0.91
N ALA A 89 -11.43 -2.15 -2.09
CA ALA A 89 -11.63 -2.84 -3.37
C ALA A 89 -10.64 -3.99 -3.60
N THR A 90 -9.44 -3.92 -3.02
CA THR A 90 -8.37 -4.93 -3.17
C THR A 90 -8.32 -5.98 -2.04
N GLY A 91 -9.27 -5.94 -1.09
CA GLY A 91 -9.40 -6.95 -0.05
C GLY A 91 -8.34 -6.89 1.07
N GLN A 92 -7.62 -5.77 1.22
CA GLN A 92 -6.71 -5.56 2.34
C GLN A 92 -7.52 -5.23 3.61
N THR A 93 -7.95 -6.28 4.33
CA THR A 93 -8.29 -6.11 5.75
C THR A 93 -7.00 -5.84 6.51
N ALA A 94 -6.99 -4.78 7.31
CA ALA A 94 -5.90 -4.44 8.23
C ALA A 94 -5.53 -5.66 9.10
N SER A 95 -4.56 -6.44 8.65
CA SER A 95 -3.71 -7.26 9.50
C SER A 95 -2.85 -6.29 10.30
N GLY A 96 -2.86 -6.48 11.62
CA GLY A 96 -2.32 -5.55 12.59
C GLY A 96 -0.86 -5.18 12.39
N ASP A 97 -0.51 -4.08 13.07
CA ASP A 97 0.83 -3.54 13.31
C ASP A 97 1.39 -2.50 12.34
N ASP A 98 0.58 -1.93 11.45
CA ASP A 98 0.91 -0.63 10.84
C ASP A 98 0.53 0.50 11.80
N GLU A 99 1.41 0.77 12.77
CA GLU A 99 1.50 2.05 13.46
C GLU A 99 1.83 3.14 12.42
N GLY A 100 0.81 3.59 11.68
CA GLY A 100 0.81 4.94 11.12
C GLY A 100 1.07 5.87 12.30
N GLY A 101 2.24 6.54 12.25
CA GLY A 101 2.89 7.19 13.38
C GLY A 101 1.88 7.69 14.41
N ALA A 102 1.88 7.04 15.57
CA ALA A 102 1.12 7.52 16.70
C ALA A 102 1.62 8.93 17.01
N VAL A 103 0.84 9.92 16.54
CA VAL A 103 0.88 11.31 17.00
C VAL A 103 0.96 11.24 18.51
N THR A 104 2.14 11.53 19.06
CA THR A 104 2.34 11.54 20.49
C THR A 104 1.43 12.62 21.03
N GLY A 105 0.27 12.25 21.58
CA GLY A 105 -0.84 13.14 21.94
C GLY A 105 -0.55 14.12 23.10
N ALA A 106 0.69 14.55 23.27
CA ALA A 106 1.06 15.67 24.10
C ALA A 106 1.17 16.91 23.21
N ALA A 107 0.33 17.92 23.44
CA ALA A 107 0.49 19.23 22.81
C ALA A 107 1.92 19.74 23.07
N LYS A 108 2.64 20.09 22.00
CA LYS A 108 3.98 20.67 22.11
C LYS A 108 3.85 22.14 22.50
N THR A 109 4.57 22.57 23.53
CA THR A 109 4.47 23.96 23.98
C THR A 109 5.39 24.90 23.21
N ASN A 110 6.54 24.41 22.74
CA ASN A 110 7.61 25.22 22.14
C ASN A 110 8.25 24.48 20.95
N VAL A 111 8.87 25.24 20.04
CA VAL A 111 9.72 24.73 18.95
C VAL A 111 11.17 24.78 19.43
N SER A 112 11.91 23.67 19.33
CA SER A 112 13.34 23.66 19.66
C SER A 112 14.18 24.33 18.55
N ASP A 113 15.36 24.86 18.89
CA ASP A 113 16.21 25.55 17.90
C ASP A 113 16.59 24.62 16.73
N GLY A 114 16.80 23.33 17.00
CA GLY A 114 17.08 22.34 15.96
C GLY A 114 15.87 22.03 15.07
N GLU A 115 14.65 22.03 15.62
CA GLU A 115 13.42 21.92 14.82
C GLU A 115 13.21 23.17 13.94
N TYR A 116 13.55 24.35 14.46
CA TYR A 116 13.38 25.63 13.77
C TYR A 116 14.40 25.84 12.64
N SER A 117 15.69 25.59 12.89
CA SER A 117 16.74 25.86 11.90
C SER A 117 16.93 24.71 10.92
N ASN A 118 16.87 23.46 11.37
CA ASN A 118 17.19 22.28 10.55
C ASN A 118 15.95 21.52 10.07
N GLY A 119 14.76 21.88 10.56
CA GLY A 119 13.51 21.24 10.13
C GLY A 119 13.47 19.72 10.39
N THR A 120 14.20 19.20 11.38
CA THR A 120 14.36 17.75 11.58
C THR A 120 13.02 17.03 11.78
N TYR A 121 12.09 17.65 12.48
CA TYR A 121 10.77 17.05 12.72
C TYR A 121 9.91 16.97 11.45
N ILE A 122 9.96 17.99 10.58
CA ILE A 122 9.25 17.97 9.30
C ILE A 122 9.87 16.94 8.36
N TYR A 123 11.20 16.84 8.36
CA TYR A 123 11.90 15.79 7.65
C TYR A 123 11.38 14.41 8.08
N ASP A 124 11.39 14.10 9.38
CA ASP A 124 10.95 12.80 9.90
C ASP A 124 9.47 12.53 9.59
N LEU A 125 8.61 13.54 9.71
CA LEU A 125 7.18 13.45 9.43
C LEU A 125 6.89 13.12 7.95
N LEU A 126 7.61 13.75 7.02
CA LEU A 126 7.36 13.62 5.58
C LEU A 126 8.15 12.47 4.94
N ALA A 127 9.42 12.28 5.32
CA ALA A 127 10.27 11.20 4.81
C ALA A 127 9.82 9.82 5.29
N GLY A 128 9.16 9.76 6.44
CA GLY A 128 8.93 8.51 7.15
C GLY A 128 10.23 7.92 7.71
N TYR A 129 10.11 7.03 8.68
CA TYR A 129 11.25 6.59 9.50
C TYR A 129 12.23 5.61 8.79
N ARG A 130 12.13 5.42 7.48
CA ARG A 130 12.90 4.42 6.74
C ARG A 130 13.94 5.10 5.85
N LEU A 131 15.14 5.30 6.42
CA LEU A 131 16.36 5.65 5.67
C LEU A 131 16.99 4.40 5.05
N TYR A 132 17.58 4.54 3.87
CA TYR A 132 18.13 3.39 3.17
C TYR A 132 19.31 2.76 3.93
N SER A 133 19.17 1.47 4.22
CA SER A 133 20.26 0.56 4.59
C SER A 133 19.98 -0.82 3.96
N GLU A 134 21.01 -1.66 3.80
CA GLU A 134 20.80 -3.03 3.31
C GLU A 134 19.89 -3.84 4.27
N GLU A 135 19.97 -3.55 5.58
CA GLU A 135 19.14 -4.18 6.61
C GLU A 135 17.67 -3.76 6.47
N SER A 136 17.40 -2.45 6.41
CA SER A 136 16.04 -1.92 6.23
C SER A 136 15.41 -2.34 4.91
N ALA A 137 16.21 -2.44 3.84
CA ALA A 137 15.73 -2.96 2.56
C ALA A 137 15.38 -4.46 2.65
N ALA A 138 16.19 -5.26 3.35
CA ALA A 138 15.90 -6.67 3.57
C ALA A 138 14.66 -6.87 4.45
N GLU A 139 14.45 -6.03 5.46
CA GLU A 139 13.24 -6.04 6.30
C GLU A 139 11.98 -5.72 5.50
N ASP A 140 11.98 -4.64 4.71
CA ASP A 140 10.85 -4.28 3.82
C ASP A 140 10.52 -5.42 2.85
N ILE A 141 11.54 -6.01 2.23
CA ILE A 141 11.35 -7.13 1.29
C ILE A 141 10.84 -8.38 2.01
N ALA A 142 11.29 -8.66 3.23
CA ALA A 142 10.80 -9.78 4.03
C ALA A 142 9.32 -9.58 4.42
N GLU A 143 8.92 -8.36 4.78
CA GLU A 143 7.52 -8.01 5.08
C GLU A 143 6.62 -8.21 3.86
N ILE A 144 7.07 -7.77 2.68
CA ILE A 144 6.35 -7.98 1.41
C ILE A 144 6.29 -9.48 1.08
N LYS A 145 7.38 -10.22 1.28
CA LYS A 145 7.44 -11.66 1.04
C LYS A 145 6.47 -12.43 1.92
N ASP A 146 6.42 -12.13 3.22
CA ASP A 146 5.50 -12.77 4.19
C ASP A 146 4.03 -12.56 3.79
N LYS A 147 3.68 -11.34 3.35
CA LYS A 147 2.34 -11.01 2.85
C LYS A 147 1.96 -11.78 1.57
N LEU A 148 2.94 -12.22 0.78
CA LEU A 148 2.77 -12.88 -0.52
C LEU A 148 3.11 -14.38 -0.49
N GLU A 149 3.40 -14.95 0.68
CA GLU A 149 3.75 -16.35 0.81
C GLU A 149 2.56 -17.27 0.42
N SER A 150 2.87 -18.32 -0.35
CA SER A 150 1.93 -19.34 -0.76
C SER A 150 2.45 -20.73 -0.40
N GLY A 151 1.60 -21.54 0.24
CA GLY A 151 1.81 -22.98 0.37
C GLY A 151 1.38 -23.76 -0.88
N ILE A 152 1.54 -25.09 -0.83
CA ILE A 152 0.99 -26.02 -1.82
C ILE A 152 -0.17 -26.78 -1.17
N GLY A 153 -1.32 -26.79 -1.85
CA GLY A 153 -2.52 -27.50 -1.45
C GLY A 153 -3.07 -28.40 -2.55
N THR A 154 -3.97 -29.31 -2.20
CA THR A 154 -4.66 -30.19 -3.16
C THR A 154 -5.76 -29.44 -3.89
N TYR A 155 -5.88 -29.68 -5.19
CA TYR A 155 -6.92 -29.12 -6.05
C TYR A 155 -7.99 -30.17 -6.32
N ASP A 156 -9.25 -29.75 -6.15
CA ASP A 156 -10.39 -30.57 -6.53
C ASP A 156 -10.64 -30.47 -8.04
N PHE A 157 -10.96 -31.61 -8.65
CA PHE A 157 -11.22 -31.70 -10.08
C PHE A 157 -12.39 -32.63 -10.38
N LYS A 158 -13.05 -32.37 -11.51
CA LYS A 158 -13.96 -33.32 -12.15
C LYS A 158 -13.18 -34.19 -13.12
N THR A 159 -13.53 -35.47 -13.13
CA THR A 159 -12.99 -36.45 -14.06
C THR A 159 -13.99 -36.74 -15.17
N THR A 160 -13.51 -36.80 -16.40
CA THR A 160 -14.23 -37.32 -17.57
C THR A 160 -13.36 -38.34 -18.29
N GLY A 161 -13.96 -39.31 -18.97
CA GLY A 161 -13.23 -40.40 -19.63
C GLY A 161 -13.12 -41.68 -18.78
N THR A 162 -12.10 -42.50 -19.05
CA THR A 162 -11.90 -43.81 -18.40
C THR A 162 -10.72 -43.74 -17.45
N LEU A 163 -10.97 -43.65 -16.14
CA LEU A 163 -9.94 -43.55 -15.09
C LEU A 163 -9.55 -44.93 -14.50
N SER A 164 -9.88 -46.05 -15.16
CA SER A 164 -9.88 -47.37 -14.52
C SER A 164 -8.55 -47.65 -13.80
N ASP A 165 -8.63 -47.87 -12.49
CA ASP A 165 -7.54 -48.32 -11.62
C ASP A 165 -6.30 -47.41 -11.51
N LEU A 166 -6.41 -46.14 -11.91
CA LEU A 166 -5.40 -45.09 -11.68
C LEU A 166 -5.95 -44.06 -10.70
N SER A 167 -5.27 -43.85 -9.57
CA SER A 167 -5.57 -42.74 -8.66
C SER A 167 -4.68 -41.55 -9.04
N VAL A 168 -5.28 -40.37 -9.13
CA VAL A 168 -4.55 -39.14 -9.44
C VAL A 168 -4.86 -38.10 -8.36
N SER A 169 -3.83 -37.46 -7.85
CA SER A 169 -3.96 -36.26 -7.01
C SER A 169 -3.27 -35.09 -7.72
N MET A 170 -3.89 -33.91 -7.65
CA MET A 170 -3.36 -32.69 -8.21
C MET A 170 -3.10 -31.71 -7.07
N LYS A 171 -1.89 -31.18 -6.99
CA LYS A 171 -1.50 -30.16 -6.02
C LYS A 171 -0.99 -28.93 -6.75
N GLY A 172 -1.27 -27.75 -6.22
CA GLY A 172 -0.84 -26.46 -6.74
C GLY A 172 -0.76 -25.43 -5.62
N PRO A 173 -0.35 -24.19 -5.91
CA PRO A 173 -0.25 -23.16 -4.88
C PRO A 173 -1.61 -22.84 -4.28
N ASP A 174 -1.62 -22.50 -2.99
CA ASP A 174 -2.83 -22.00 -2.34
C ASP A 174 -3.20 -20.59 -2.78
N LYS A 175 -2.20 -19.79 -3.19
CA LYS A 175 -2.37 -18.42 -3.65
C LYS A 175 -1.48 -18.13 -4.86
N ILE A 176 -2.06 -17.55 -5.89
CA ILE A 176 -1.38 -17.10 -7.10
C ILE A 176 -1.61 -15.59 -7.20
N TYR A 177 -0.58 -14.79 -6.93
CA TYR A 177 -0.68 -13.34 -7.01
C TYR A 177 -0.36 -12.86 -8.42
N GLY A 178 -1.37 -12.33 -9.10
CA GLY A 178 -1.22 -11.74 -10.43
C GLY A 178 -0.83 -12.72 -11.54
N PHE A 179 -0.08 -12.23 -12.53
CA PHE A 179 0.26 -12.97 -13.76
C PHE A 179 1.45 -13.93 -13.56
N SER A 180 1.48 -14.59 -12.40
CA SER A 180 2.63 -15.37 -11.94
C SER A 180 2.69 -16.77 -12.57
N ALA A 181 3.92 -17.26 -12.71
CA ALA A 181 4.22 -18.67 -12.85
C ALA A 181 4.03 -19.38 -11.49
N PHE A 182 3.61 -20.63 -11.53
CA PHE A 182 3.34 -21.45 -10.35
C PHE A 182 3.56 -22.95 -10.60
N PRO A 183 3.89 -23.73 -9.56
CA PRO A 183 4.10 -25.17 -9.69
C PRO A 183 2.77 -25.93 -9.63
N VAL A 184 2.65 -26.97 -10.45
CA VAL A 184 1.57 -27.96 -10.38
C VAL A 184 2.21 -29.33 -10.27
N GLN A 185 1.80 -30.09 -9.27
CA GLN A 185 2.24 -31.46 -9.03
C GLN A 185 1.10 -32.42 -9.33
N LEU A 186 1.36 -33.40 -10.18
CA LEU A 186 0.48 -34.54 -10.43
C LEU A 186 1.11 -35.77 -9.79
N ASP A 187 0.32 -36.43 -8.97
CA ASP A 187 0.70 -37.56 -8.15
C ASP A 187 -0.14 -38.74 -8.61
N PHE A 188 0.54 -39.76 -9.15
CA PHE A 188 -0.06 -40.93 -9.75
C PHE A 188 0.20 -42.14 -8.87
N ASP A 189 -0.88 -42.67 -8.30
CA ASP A 189 -0.86 -43.89 -7.51
C ASP A 189 -1.59 -45.00 -8.24
N GLU A 190 -1.03 -46.21 -8.19
CA GLU A 190 -1.76 -47.39 -8.62
C GLU A 190 -2.95 -47.67 -7.70
N ALA A 191 -4.13 -47.86 -8.28
CA ALA A 191 -5.34 -48.29 -7.57
C ALA A 191 -5.82 -49.67 -8.04
N LEU A 192 -4.92 -50.47 -8.64
CA LEU A 192 -5.25 -51.77 -9.22
C LEU A 192 -5.74 -52.74 -8.15
N THR A 193 -6.89 -53.34 -8.42
CA THR A 193 -7.41 -54.47 -7.64
C THR A 193 -7.29 -55.74 -8.48
N GLY A 194 -6.22 -56.52 -8.28
CA GLY A 194 -5.95 -57.65 -9.17
C GLY A 194 -4.76 -58.55 -8.85
N SER A 195 -4.26 -59.18 -9.91
CA SER A 195 -3.03 -59.98 -9.92
C SER A 195 -1.80 -59.08 -9.85
N GLU A 196 -0.73 -59.58 -9.23
CA GLU A 196 0.58 -58.92 -9.09
C GLU A 196 1.26 -58.61 -10.43
N SER A 197 0.80 -59.19 -11.55
CA SER A 197 1.26 -58.88 -12.92
C SER A 197 0.46 -57.77 -13.62
N SER A 198 -0.62 -57.27 -13.01
CA SER A 198 -1.40 -56.16 -13.58
C SER A 198 -0.60 -54.87 -13.49
N TYR A 199 -0.76 -53.98 -14.46
CA TYR A 199 -0.05 -52.70 -14.46
C TYR A 199 -0.81 -51.63 -15.24
N VAL A 200 -0.54 -50.37 -14.88
CA VAL A 200 -0.95 -49.19 -15.62
C VAL A 200 0.23 -48.68 -16.43
N MET A 201 0.01 -48.38 -17.72
CA MET A 201 0.96 -47.69 -18.57
C MET A 201 0.44 -46.29 -18.84
N ILE A 202 1.20 -45.27 -18.43
CA ILE A 202 0.97 -43.87 -18.81
C ILE A 202 1.90 -43.58 -19.98
N GLU A 203 1.35 -43.11 -21.10
CA GLU A 203 2.10 -42.81 -22.33
C GLU A 203 2.25 -41.30 -22.56
N ASN A 204 1.24 -40.52 -22.16
CA ASN A 204 1.24 -39.07 -22.32
C ASN A 204 0.43 -38.38 -21.23
N VAL A 205 0.91 -37.24 -20.76
CA VAL A 205 0.20 -36.33 -19.85
C VAL A 205 0.29 -34.92 -20.42
N ASP A 206 -0.83 -34.39 -20.88
CA ASP A 206 -0.96 -33.00 -21.34
C ASP A 206 -1.56 -32.14 -20.23
N ILE A 207 -0.99 -30.97 -19.97
CA ILE A 207 -1.53 -29.99 -19.02
C ILE A 207 -1.65 -28.63 -19.69
N TYR A 208 -2.76 -27.95 -19.47
CA TYR A 208 -2.99 -26.59 -19.97
C TYR A 208 -4.01 -25.86 -19.13
N LEU A 209 -4.07 -24.55 -19.30
CA LEU A 209 -5.06 -23.69 -18.65
C LEU A 209 -6.16 -23.35 -19.63
N VAL A 210 -7.39 -23.23 -19.14
CA VAL A 210 -8.53 -22.74 -19.91
C VAL A 210 -9.13 -21.56 -19.17
N ASP A 211 -9.12 -20.39 -19.79
CA ASP A 211 -9.76 -19.21 -19.19
C ASP A 211 -11.29 -19.25 -19.31
N SER A 212 -11.96 -18.30 -18.66
CA SER A 212 -13.41 -18.15 -18.69
C SER A 212 -14.01 -17.94 -20.09
N GLU A 213 -13.20 -17.60 -21.10
CA GLU A 213 -13.60 -17.46 -22.50
C GLU A 213 -13.35 -18.72 -23.32
N GLY A 214 -12.75 -19.75 -22.71
CA GLY A 214 -12.42 -21.02 -23.35
C GLY A 214 -11.08 -21.01 -24.11
N VAL A 215 -10.26 -19.97 -23.95
CA VAL A 215 -8.94 -19.90 -24.57
C VAL A 215 -7.98 -20.81 -23.82
N LYS A 216 -7.22 -21.62 -24.57
CA LYS A 216 -6.17 -22.48 -24.02
C LYS A 216 -4.87 -21.69 -23.85
N TRP A 217 -4.25 -21.79 -22.68
CA TRP A 217 -3.00 -21.12 -22.34
C TRP A 217 -1.93 -22.13 -21.88
N ASN A 218 -0.68 -21.84 -22.24
CA ASN A 218 0.54 -22.54 -21.80
C ASN A 218 0.43 -24.08 -21.84
N PRO A 219 0.08 -24.70 -22.99
CA PRO A 219 0.02 -26.15 -23.09
C PRO A 219 1.41 -26.77 -22.95
N LYS A 220 1.53 -27.75 -22.08
CA LYS A 220 2.72 -28.58 -21.86
C LYS A 220 2.35 -30.05 -21.98
N SER A 221 3.31 -30.86 -22.39
CA SER A 221 3.14 -32.29 -22.60
C SER A 221 4.32 -33.04 -22.02
N TYR A 222 4.04 -34.09 -21.25
CA TYR A 222 5.02 -35.05 -20.79
C TYR A 222 4.75 -36.39 -21.45
N THR A 223 5.69 -36.83 -22.30
CA THR A 223 5.57 -38.10 -23.05
C THR A 223 6.66 -39.06 -22.60
N ASP A 224 6.27 -40.14 -21.93
CA ASP A 224 7.14 -41.25 -21.55
C ASP A 224 6.30 -42.52 -21.39
N ASN A 225 6.91 -43.71 -21.33
CA ASN A 225 6.22 -44.97 -21.07
C ASN A 225 6.39 -45.38 -19.60
N ILE A 226 5.64 -44.72 -18.71
CA ILE A 226 5.70 -45.00 -17.27
C ILE A 226 4.82 -46.22 -16.96
N LYS A 227 5.46 -47.28 -16.45
CA LYS A 227 4.77 -48.49 -16.00
C LYS A 227 4.61 -48.47 -14.48
N LEU A 228 3.38 -48.24 -14.01
CA LEU A 228 3.01 -48.33 -12.60
C LEU A 228 2.54 -49.75 -12.26
N GLN A 229 3.12 -50.35 -11.23
CA GLN A 229 2.86 -51.72 -10.76
C GLN A 229 3.30 -51.90 -9.29
N ASP A 230 2.53 -52.70 -8.53
CA ASP A 230 2.86 -53.10 -7.15
C ASP A 230 4.26 -53.75 -7.08
N ASN A 231 5.07 -53.32 -6.11
CA ASN A 231 6.38 -53.92 -5.85
C ASN A 231 6.20 -55.27 -5.14
N ASN A 232 6.73 -56.33 -5.75
CA ASN A 232 6.67 -57.69 -5.22
C ASN A 232 7.94 -58.48 -5.54
N ASP A 233 8.05 -59.68 -4.98
CA ASP A 233 9.22 -60.56 -5.18
C ASP A 233 9.52 -60.83 -6.68
N ASP A 234 8.49 -60.79 -7.54
CA ASP A 234 8.60 -61.01 -8.98
C ASP A 234 8.93 -59.72 -9.76
N ASN A 235 8.66 -58.54 -9.18
CA ASN A 235 8.88 -57.22 -9.79
C ASN A 235 9.48 -56.22 -8.76
N PRO A 236 10.72 -56.45 -8.28
CA PRO A 236 11.33 -55.64 -7.21
C PRO A 236 11.66 -54.20 -7.62
N GLU A 237 11.70 -53.91 -8.92
CA GLU A 237 11.99 -52.59 -9.51
C GLU A 237 10.71 -51.86 -9.97
N ALA A 238 9.53 -52.35 -9.59
CA ALA A 238 8.27 -51.72 -9.98
C ALA A 238 8.09 -50.34 -9.32
N ILE A 239 7.42 -49.44 -10.04
CA ILE A 239 7.12 -48.08 -9.61
C ILE A 239 5.67 -48.08 -9.12
N GLU A 240 5.45 -47.89 -7.82
CA GLU A 240 4.09 -47.86 -7.24
C GLU A 240 3.46 -46.45 -7.33
N GLU A 241 4.29 -45.43 -7.20
CA GLU A 241 3.92 -44.01 -7.16
C GLU A 241 4.85 -43.23 -8.11
N MET A 242 4.27 -42.29 -8.85
CA MET A 242 5.02 -41.38 -9.71
C MET A 242 4.53 -39.95 -9.55
N ILE A 243 5.46 -39.03 -9.35
CA ILE A 243 5.19 -37.61 -9.25
C ILE A 243 5.73 -36.91 -10.49
N ILE A 244 4.85 -36.18 -11.20
CA ILE A 244 5.20 -35.31 -12.32
C ILE A 244 4.93 -33.88 -11.91
N ASN A 245 5.95 -33.01 -12.02
CA ASN A 245 5.79 -31.59 -11.74
C ASN A 245 5.84 -30.77 -13.03
N PHE A 246 4.98 -29.77 -13.11
CA PHE A 246 4.91 -28.81 -14.21
C PHE A 246 4.99 -27.38 -13.66
N THR A 247 5.73 -26.51 -14.33
CA THR A 247 5.58 -25.06 -14.12
C THR A 247 4.51 -24.53 -15.06
N MET A 248 3.44 -23.98 -14.51
CA MET A 248 2.36 -23.33 -15.24
C MET A 248 2.41 -21.82 -15.03
N LYS A 249 1.62 -21.03 -15.76
CA LYS A 249 1.52 -19.59 -15.57
C LYS A 249 0.10 -19.11 -15.81
N ALA A 250 -0.39 -18.22 -14.95
CA ALA A 250 -1.71 -17.60 -15.11
C ALA A 250 -1.88 -16.97 -16.51
N PRO A 251 -3.09 -16.99 -17.10
CA PRO A 251 -3.37 -16.36 -18.38
C PRO A 251 -2.94 -14.90 -18.42
N ASP A 252 -2.08 -14.55 -19.38
CA ASP A 252 -1.47 -13.22 -19.45
C ASP A 252 -1.53 -12.68 -20.89
N PRO A 253 -2.58 -11.92 -21.24
CA PRO A 253 -2.66 -11.23 -22.51
C PRO A 253 -1.76 -9.98 -22.58
N TYR A 254 -1.16 -9.56 -21.45
CA TYR A 254 -0.41 -8.32 -21.32
C TYR A 254 1.10 -8.49 -21.50
N ILE A 255 1.64 -9.72 -21.46
CA ILE A 255 3.08 -9.96 -21.57
C ILE A 255 3.72 -9.34 -22.83
N GLY A 256 3.02 -9.36 -23.97
CA GLY A 256 3.50 -8.73 -25.20
C GLY A 256 3.61 -7.20 -25.07
N LYS A 257 2.68 -6.58 -24.33
CA LYS A 257 2.72 -5.15 -24.00
C LYS A 257 3.90 -4.87 -23.07
N ALA A 258 4.07 -5.62 -21.98
CA ALA A 258 5.21 -5.46 -21.07
C ALA A 258 6.57 -5.60 -21.80
N LYS A 259 6.75 -6.63 -22.63
CA LYS A 259 7.97 -6.81 -23.46
C LYS A 259 8.23 -5.63 -24.40
N SER A 260 7.18 -5.04 -24.96
CA SER A 260 7.33 -3.85 -25.81
C SER A 260 7.81 -2.62 -25.03
N GLN A 261 7.50 -2.51 -23.74
CA GLN A 261 7.91 -1.38 -22.90
C GLN A 261 9.38 -1.48 -22.45
N ILE A 262 9.97 -2.68 -22.46
CA ILE A 262 11.42 -2.85 -22.27
C ILE A 262 12.20 -2.47 -23.54
N THR A 263 11.69 -2.86 -24.71
CA THR A 263 12.48 -2.85 -25.97
C THR A 263 12.19 -1.67 -26.91
N ASN A 264 10.99 -1.09 -26.88
CA ASN A 264 10.57 0.00 -27.77
C ASN A 264 10.51 1.36 -27.05
N ALA A 265 10.01 2.40 -27.73
CA ALA A 265 9.62 3.63 -27.04
C ALA A 265 8.47 3.30 -26.06
N PRO A 266 8.62 3.60 -24.75
CA PRO A 266 7.60 3.32 -23.77
C PRO A 266 6.41 4.26 -23.96
N ASP A 267 5.23 3.72 -23.67
CA ASP A 267 3.93 4.34 -23.83
C ASP A 267 3.24 4.39 -22.46
N ARG A 268 2.86 5.60 -22.05
CA ARG A 268 2.20 5.84 -20.77
C ARG A 268 0.88 5.08 -20.65
N GLU A 269 0.08 5.02 -21.71
CA GLU A 269 -1.23 4.35 -21.66
C GLU A 269 -1.04 2.86 -21.40
N ILE A 270 -0.03 2.25 -22.03
CA ILE A 270 0.31 0.84 -21.80
C ILE A 270 0.81 0.62 -20.37
N LEU A 271 1.67 1.48 -19.84
CA LEU A 271 2.16 1.36 -18.46
C LEU A 271 1.03 1.50 -17.42
N GLN A 272 0.09 2.42 -17.65
CA GLN A 272 -1.09 2.57 -16.79
C GLN A 272 -2.05 1.38 -16.91
N GLU A 273 -2.21 0.82 -18.11
CA GLU A 273 -2.97 -0.41 -18.31
C GLU A 273 -2.35 -1.58 -17.55
N LEU A 274 -1.02 -1.73 -17.59
CA LEU A 274 -0.29 -2.77 -16.84
C LEU A 274 -0.47 -2.61 -15.33
N LEU A 275 -0.44 -1.40 -14.78
CA LEU A 275 -0.67 -1.19 -13.34
C LEU A 275 -2.07 -1.63 -12.89
N ASN A 276 -3.07 -1.55 -13.77
CA ASN A 276 -4.47 -1.89 -13.46
C ASN A 276 -4.90 -3.24 -14.07
N ALA A 277 -3.95 -4.05 -14.55
CA ALA A 277 -4.25 -5.31 -15.20
C ALA A 277 -4.76 -6.36 -14.18
N GLU A 278 -5.78 -7.11 -14.60
CA GLU A 278 -6.40 -8.16 -13.80
C GLU A 278 -6.30 -9.52 -14.50
N VAL A 279 -6.10 -10.57 -13.70
CA VAL A 279 -6.01 -11.94 -14.19
C VAL A 279 -7.42 -12.48 -14.44
N LYS A 280 -7.63 -13.08 -15.61
CA LYS A 280 -8.91 -13.76 -15.89
C LYS A 280 -9.01 -15.06 -15.07
N GLN A 281 -10.22 -15.40 -14.65
CA GLN A 281 -10.50 -16.71 -14.06
C GLN A 281 -10.13 -17.83 -15.04
N PHE A 282 -9.57 -18.91 -14.51
CA PHE A 282 -9.15 -20.07 -15.29
C PHE A 282 -9.32 -21.38 -14.52
N GLU A 283 -9.32 -22.48 -15.27
CA GLU A 283 -9.17 -23.84 -14.74
C GLU A 283 -7.94 -24.52 -15.33
N LEU A 284 -7.30 -25.38 -14.54
CA LEU A 284 -6.30 -26.32 -15.03
C LEU A 284 -7.00 -27.54 -15.61
N VAL A 285 -6.51 -27.99 -16.75
CA VAL A 285 -6.97 -29.18 -17.44
C VAL A 285 -5.78 -30.10 -17.65
N VAL A 286 -5.97 -31.37 -17.27
CA VAL A 286 -4.99 -32.43 -17.48
C VAL A 286 -5.63 -33.53 -18.31
N GLU A 287 -4.97 -33.95 -19.39
CA GLU A 287 -5.37 -35.06 -20.24
C GLU A 287 -4.31 -36.16 -20.12
N ILE A 288 -4.73 -37.40 -19.80
CA ILE A 288 -3.87 -38.54 -19.51
C ILE A 288 -4.24 -39.66 -20.47
N ASP A 289 -3.25 -40.11 -21.25
CA ASP A 289 -3.38 -41.18 -22.23
C ASP A 289 -2.50 -42.38 -21.86
N GLY A 290 -3.01 -43.58 -22.12
CA GLY A 290 -2.27 -44.83 -21.98
C GLY A 290 -3.15 -46.06 -21.98
N TYR A 291 -2.78 -47.09 -21.22
CA TYR A 291 -3.58 -48.30 -21.09
C TYR A 291 -3.30 -49.09 -19.80
N VAL A 292 -4.29 -49.84 -19.35
CA VAL A 292 -4.20 -50.77 -18.22
C VAL A 292 -4.19 -52.20 -18.74
N LYS A 293 -3.26 -53.04 -18.28
CA LYS A 293 -3.31 -54.50 -18.52
C LYS A 293 -3.68 -55.22 -17.25
N LEU A 294 -4.78 -55.97 -17.31
CA LEU A 294 -5.29 -56.75 -16.20
C LEU A 294 -4.98 -58.23 -16.38
N TYR A 295 -4.46 -58.82 -15.32
CA TYR A 295 -4.26 -60.26 -15.20
C TYR A 295 -5.18 -60.79 -14.09
N LYS A 296 -5.58 -62.06 -14.20
CA LYS A 296 -6.36 -62.76 -13.20
C LYS A 296 -5.58 -63.95 -12.66
N LYS A 297 -5.68 -64.19 -11.35
CA LYS A 297 -5.16 -65.42 -10.73
C LYS A 297 -6.16 -66.55 -11.04
N GLU A 298 -5.72 -67.55 -11.79
CA GLU A 298 -6.44 -68.80 -12.02
C GLU A 298 -5.81 -69.93 -11.22
N SER A 299 -6.63 -70.87 -10.73
CA SER A 299 -6.14 -72.06 -10.02
C SER A 299 -6.73 -73.33 -10.62
N GLY A 300 -5.89 -74.34 -10.79
CA GLY A 300 -6.30 -75.61 -11.37
C GLY A 300 -5.18 -76.65 -11.36
N TYR A 301 -5.49 -77.84 -11.87
CA TYR A 301 -4.50 -78.90 -11.99
C TYR A 301 -3.64 -78.70 -13.25
N LYS A 302 -2.35 -78.43 -13.08
CA LYS A 302 -1.35 -78.39 -14.16
C LYS A 302 -0.34 -79.51 -14.01
N LEU A 303 0.19 -79.99 -15.14
CA LEU A 303 1.28 -80.95 -15.14
C LEU A 303 2.55 -80.24 -14.66
N ASP A 304 3.13 -80.73 -13.59
CA ASP A 304 4.41 -80.27 -13.07
C ASP A 304 5.54 -80.94 -13.85
N ASP A 305 6.38 -80.12 -14.49
CA ASP A 305 7.44 -80.58 -15.40
C ASP A 305 8.59 -81.30 -14.67
N GLU A 306 8.74 -81.11 -13.35
CA GLU A 306 9.76 -81.78 -12.54
C GLU A 306 9.30 -83.15 -12.02
N THR A 307 8.02 -83.28 -11.69
CA THR A 307 7.45 -84.49 -11.07
C THR A 307 6.59 -85.34 -12.00
N GLY A 308 6.19 -84.81 -13.16
CA GLY A 308 5.34 -85.47 -14.15
C GLY A 308 3.92 -85.77 -13.65
N ARG A 309 3.45 -85.09 -12.60
CA ARG A 309 2.11 -85.27 -12.00
C ARG A 309 1.27 -84.02 -12.14
N TYR A 310 -0.04 -84.22 -12.23
CA TYR A 310 -0.99 -83.10 -12.12
C TYR A 310 -1.05 -82.64 -10.67
N VAL A 311 -0.60 -81.42 -10.42
CA VAL A 311 -0.62 -80.77 -9.12
C VAL A 311 -1.48 -79.52 -9.20
N TRP A 312 -2.12 -79.17 -8.09
CA TRP A 312 -2.89 -77.93 -7.99
C TRP A 312 -1.91 -76.76 -7.95
N GLN A 313 -2.00 -75.87 -8.93
CA GLN A 313 -1.17 -74.68 -9.06
C GLN A 313 -2.05 -73.47 -9.31
N THR A 314 -1.57 -72.31 -8.87
CA THR A 314 -2.12 -71.00 -9.24
C THR A 314 -1.19 -70.38 -10.27
N TRP A 315 -1.74 -69.79 -11.32
CA TRP A 315 -0.99 -69.03 -12.33
C TRP A 315 -1.76 -67.77 -12.70
N GLU A 316 -1.07 -66.85 -13.36
CA GLU A 316 -1.68 -65.61 -13.84
C GLU A 316 -1.96 -65.72 -15.33
N GLU A 317 -3.16 -65.32 -15.74
CA GLU A 317 -3.58 -65.29 -17.14
C GLU A 317 -4.03 -63.88 -17.50
N TYR A 318 -3.62 -63.43 -18.69
CA TYR A 318 -4.07 -62.16 -19.24
C TYR A 318 -5.59 -62.16 -19.39
N ASP A 319 -6.25 -61.14 -18.83
CA ASP A 319 -7.70 -60.98 -18.93
C ASP A 319 -8.05 -60.02 -20.08
N LYS A 320 -7.62 -58.76 -19.99
CA LYS A 320 -7.96 -57.70 -20.95
C LYS A 320 -7.04 -56.49 -20.85
N THR A 321 -7.15 -55.62 -21.85
CA THR A 321 -6.56 -54.27 -21.87
C THR A 321 -7.66 -53.22 -21.90
N ILE A 322 -7.53 -52.20 -21.06
CA ILE A 322 -8.44 -51.05 -21.01
C ILE A 322 -7.65 -49.81 -21.44
N THR A 323 -8.19 -49.02 -22.36
CA THR A 323 -7.58 -47.74 -22.74
C THR A 323 -7.80 -46.72 -21.63
N LEU A 324 -6.72 -46.04 -21.25
CA LEU A 324 -6.73 -44.87 -20.38
C LEU A 324 -6.82 -43.65 -21.29
N ASP A 325 -7.94 -42.94 -21.22
CA ASP A 325 -8.21 -41.65 -21.88
C ASP A 325 -9.01 -40.87 -20.86
N THR A 326 -8.30 -40.08 -20.06
CA THR A 326 -8.83 -39.39 -18.90
C THR A 326 -8.57 -37.91 -19.04
N LYS A 327 -9.61 -37.12 -18.74
CA LYS A 327 -9.51 -35.67 -18.64
C LYS A 327 -9.95 -35.20 -17.26
N LEU A 328 -9.02 -34.59 -16.56
CA LEU A 328 -9.23 -33.91 -15.28
C LEU A 328 -9.39 -32.41 -15.54
N THR A 329 -10.33 -31.77 -14.86
CA THR A 329 -10.50 -30.32 -14.92
C THR A 329 -10.76 -29.82 -13.52
N THR A 330 -9.97 -28.87 -13.05
CA THR A 330 -10.16 -28.28 -11.73
C THR A 330 -11.52 -27.59 -11.63
N LEU A 331 -12.01 -27.44 -10.40
CA LEU A 331 -13.31 -26.81 -10.12
C LEU A 331 -13.19 -25.38 -9.59
N GLU A 332 -12.05 -25.07 -8.95
CA GLU A 332 -11.85 -23.85 -8.17
C GLU A 332 -10.41 -23.33 -8.28
N ALA A 333 -9.68 -23.65 -9.38
CA ALA A 333 -8.32 -23.12 -9.53
C ALA A 333 -8.32 -21.58 -9.60
N TRP A 334 -9.40 -20.99 -10.12
CA TRP A 334 -9.60 -19.54 -10.13
C TRP A 334 -9.76 -18.92 -8.74
N ASP A 335 -10.23 -19.67 -7.73
CA ASP A 335 -10.40 -19.16 -6.36
C ASP A 335 -9.04 -18.97 -5.65
N ARG A 336 -7.99 -19.58 -6.19
CA ARG A 336 -6.61 -19.39 -5.73
C ARG A 336 -5.96 -18.14 -6.32
N ILE A 337 -6.62 -17.43 -7.24
CA ILE A 337 -6.10 -16.20 -7.85
C ILE A 337 -6.31 -15.04 -6.88
N HIS A 338 -5.21 -14.40 -6.51
CA HIS A 338 -5.21 -13.15 -5.75
C HIS A 338 -4.72 -12.00 -6.63
N ASN A 339 -5.09 -10.78 -6.24
CA ASN A 339 -4.67 -9.59 -6.95
C ASN A 339 -3.13 -9.49 -6.96
N GLY A 340 -2.54 -9.37 -8.14
CA GLY A 340 -1.10 -9.15 -8.29
C GLY A 340 -0.69 -7.75 -7.84
N ALA A 341 -1.64 -6.81 -7.80
CA ALA A 341 -1.36 -5.45 -7.41
C ALA A 341 -1.17 -5.32 -5.89
N TYR A 342 -0.03 -4.78 -5.47
CA TYR A 342 0.22 -4.45 -4.07
C TYR A 342 0.69 -3.00 -3.92
N TYR A 343 0.44 -2.46 -2.73
CA TYR A 343 0.92 -1.16 -2.28
C TYR A 343 1.87 -1.36 -1.11
N VAL A 344 3.01 -0.68 -1.17
CA VAL A 344 3.95 -0.59 -0.03
C VAL A 344 3.97 0.84 0.44
N ASP A 345 3.84 1.04 1.75
CA ASP A 345 3.78 2.37 2.36
C ASP A 345 5.15 3.05 2.43
N GLY A 346 5.22 4.36 2.56
CA GLY A 346 6.49 5.10 2.61
C GLY A 346 6.30 6.60 2.41
N ALA A 347 7.38 7.31 2.08
CA ALA A 347 7.33 8.71 1.70
C ALA A 347 6.44 8.93 0.47
N ASP A 348 5.69 10.04 0.47
CA ASP A 348 4.85 10.47 -0.64
C ASP A 348 5.46 11.70 -1.32
N ALA A 349 5.24 11.82 -2.64
CA ALA A 349 5.61 12.96 -3.47
C ALA A 349 7.11 13.32 -3.45
N SER A 350 7.45 14.53 -2.99
CA SER A 350 8.80 15.02 -2.77
C SER A 350 8.82 15.69 -1.42
N LEU A 351 9.95 15.69 -0.74
CA LEU A 351 10.18 16.60 0.38
C LEU A 351 10.37 18.05 -0.12
N PRO A 352 10.24 19.03 0.80
CA PRO A 352 10.54 20.44 0.56
C PRO A 352 11.91 20.66 -0.10
N THR A 353 12.03 21.69 -0.95
CA THR A 353 13.28 22.00 -1.67
C THR A 353 14.42 22.44 -0.74
N SER A 354 14.12 22.81 0.52
CA SER A 354 15.12 23.04 1.57
C SER A 354 16.00 21.81 1.80
N TYR A 355 15.45 20.60 1.64
CA TYR A 355 16.20 19.35 1.83
C TYR A 355 16.93 18.88 0.56
N VAL A 356 17.13 19.74 -0.44
CA VAL A 356 17.77 19.33 -1.72
C VAL A 356 19.21 18.81 -1.54
N ASN A 357 19.87 19.17 -0.44
CA ASN A 357 21.20 18.71 -0.09
C ASN A 357 21.20 17.35 0.65
N GLU A 358 20.02 16.82 1.01
CA GLU A 358 19.89 15.50 1.63
C GLU A 358 20.08 14.40 0.58
N VAL A 359 21.17 13.65 0.72
CA VAL A 359 21.59 12.64 -0.27
C VAL A 359 21.17 11.22 0.10
N THR A 360 20.76 10.98 1.35
CA THR A 360 20.41 9.64 1.83
C THR A 360 19.05 9.23 1.25
N PRO A 361 18.97 8.11 0.48
CA PRO A 361 17.69 7.67 -0.06
C PRO A 361 16.72 7.25 1.04
N ILE A 362 15.43 7.51 0.81
CA ILE A 362 14.31 7.14 1.70
C ILE A 362 13.36 6.20 0.97
N ALA A 363 12.61 5.41 1.74
CA ALA A 363 11.66 4.46 1.16
C ALA A 363 10.43 5.20 0.65
N TYR A 364 10.11 5.03 -0.63
CA TYR A 364 8.93 5.66 -1.24
C TYR A 364 7.76 4.72 -1.26
N SER A 365 6.57 5.26 -1.00
CA SER A 365 5.34 4.54 -1.27
C SER A 365 5.25 4.19 -2.76
N SER A 366 4.75 3.00 -3.08
CA SER A 366 4.77 2.51 -4.45
C SER A 366 3.64 1.55 -4.75
N TYR A 367 3.10 1.66 -5.96
CA TYR A 367 2.22 0.66 -6.54
C TYR A 367 3.05 -0.32 -7.36
N ALA A 368 2.79 -1.62 -7.19
CA ALA A 368 3.37 -2.66 -8.02
C ALA A 368 2.28 -3.58 -8.56
N ASN A 369 2.44 -4.11 -9.77
CA ASN A 369 1.57 -5.14 -10.34
C ASN A 369 2.36 -6.05 -11.30
N GLY A 370 1.83 -7.23 -11.60
CA GLY A 370 2.45 -8.22 -12.48
C GLY A 370 2.48 -9.61 -11.84
N ALA A 371 3.60 -10.30 -11.97
CA ALA A 371 3.87 -11.64 -11.45
C ALA A 371 4.46 -11.58 -10.02
N THR A 372 3.66 -11.10 -9.07
CA THR A 372 4.16 -10.76 -7.72
C THR A 372 4.36 -11.95 -6.80
N SER A 373 3.92 -13.15 -7.17
CA SER A 373 4.40 -14.40 -6.57
C SER A 373 5.82 -14.77 -7.00
N ASN A 374 6.31 -14.24 -8.14
CA ASN A 374 7.65 -14.57 -8.64
C ASN A 374 8.65 -13.44 -8.42
N ILE A 375 8.23 -12.17 -8.52
CA ILE A 375 9.13 -11.01 -8.39
C ILE A 375 8.47 -9.98 -7.49
N ILE A 376 9.19 -9.60 -6.43
CA ILE A 376 8.83 -8.48 -5.56
C ILE A 376 9.88 -7.40 -5.64
N GLY A 377 9.46 -6.16 -5.42
CA GLY A 377 10.37 -5.04 -5.37
C GLY A 377 9.91 -3.88 -4.52
N ARG A 378 10.89 -3.05 -4.17
CA ARG A 378 10.78 -1.85 -3.34
C ARG A 378 11.63 -0.73 -3.92
N VAL A 379 11.15 0.50 -3.79
CA VAL A 379 11.83 1.70 -4.30
C VAL A 379 12.34 2.56 -3.16
N TRP A 380 13.61 2.92 -3.25
CA TRP A 380 14.25 3.94 -2.43
C TRP A 380 14.74 5.05 -3.35
N ALA A 381 14.59 6.30 -2.96
CA ALA A 381 15.05 7.42 -3.79
C ALA A 381 15.50 8.61 -2.94
N SER A 382 16.25 9.53 -3.56
CA SER A 382 16.59 10.82 -2.94
C SER A 382 15.31 11.51 -2.45
N PRO A 383 15.30 12.14 -1.26
CA PRO A 383 14.08 12.70 -0.67
C PRO A 383 13.45 13.84 -1.49
N VAL A 384 14.26 14.56 -2.26
CA VAL A 384 13.81 15.72 -3.04
C VAL A 384 13.82 15.39 -4.54
N HIS A 385 12.69 15.67 -5.17
CA HIS A 385 12.46 15.53 -6.60
C HIS A 385 11.97 16.88 -7.15
N CYS A 386 12.86 17.67 -7.74
CA CYS A 386 12.49 18.99 -8.25
C CYS A 386 12.91 19.17 -9.72
N TYR A 387 12.23 20.07 -10.43
CA TYR A 387 12.55 20.32 -11.84
C TYR A 387 13.99 20.79 -12.04
N ASN A 388 14.58 20.37 -13.16
CA ASN A 388 15.98 20.63 -13.54
C ASN A 388 17.01 20.07 -12.55
N SER A 389 16.66 19.02 -11.82
CA SER A 389 17.57 18.26 -10.97
C SER A 389 17.63 16.78 -11.37
N SER A 390 18.46 16.04 -10.64
CA SER A 390 18.62 14.59 -10.77
C SER A 390 18.39 13.95 -9.42
N SER A 391 17.59 12.89 -9.36
CA SER A 391 17.38 12.11 -8.14
C SER A 391 18.01 10.74 -8.28
N GLN A 392 18.68 10.30 -7.21
CA GLN A 392 19.18 8.94 -7.13
C GLN A 392 18.02 8.01 -6.80
N TYR A 393 17.96 6.89 -7.51
CA TYR A 393 17.03 5.81 -7.26
C TYR A 393 17.79 4.54 -6.94
N ARG A 394 17.26 3.77 -6.01
CA ARG A 394 17.68 2.43 -5.71
C ARG A 394 16.46 1.52 -5.72
N PHE A 395 16.38 0.69 -6.76
CA PHE A 395 15.35 -0.33 -6.91
C PHE A 395 15.91 -1.63 -6.35
N VAL A 396 15.22 -2.20 -5.37
CA VAL A 396 15.59 -3.45 -4.74
C VAL A 396 14.56 -4.49 -5.14
N LEU A 397 15.00 -5.58 -5.75
CA LEU A 397 14.15 -6.66 -6.24
C LEU A 397 14.67 -8.02 -5.80
N VAL A 398 13.72 -8.93 -5.60
CA VAL A 398 13.99 -10.30 -5.24
C VAL A 398 13.10 -11.22 -6.07
N GLY A 399 13.74 -12.17 -6.77
CA GLY A 399 13.06 -13.31 -7.34
C GLY A 399 12.67 -14.30 -6.24
N GLN A 400 11.51 -14.94 -6.37
CA GLN A 400 10.97 -15.88 -5.41
C GLN A 400 10.91 -17.31 -5.99
N PRO A 401 12.07 -17.95 -6.29
CA PRO A 401 12.08 -19.32 -6.77
C PRO A 401 11.51 -20.31 -5.73
N ALA A 402 11.53 -19.96 -4.44
CA ALA A 402 10.92 -20.77 -3.38
C ALA A 402 9.41 -20.97 -3.57
N ASN A 403 8.69 -20.01 -4.18
CA ASN A 403 7.26 -20.15 -4.47
C ASN A 403 6.97 -21.12 -5.64
N LEU A 404 8.02 -21.60 -6.30
CA LEU A 404 7.95 -22.56 -7.38
C LEU A 404 8.43 -23.95 -6.94
N GLU A 405 8.81 -24.13 -5.67
CA GLU A 405 9.06 -25.46 -5.12
C GLU A 405 7.83 -26.37 -5.30
N PRO A 406 8.01 -27.67 -5.55
CA PRO A 406 9.28 -28.40 -5.61
C PRO A 406 10.00 -28.33 -6.96
N VAL A 407 9.54 -27.51 -7.91
CA VAL A 407 10.20 -27.37 -9.23
C VAL A 407 11.40 -26.44 -9.11
N PRO A 408 12.65 -26.92 -9.32
CA PRO A 408 13.79 -26.03 -9.37
C PRO A 408 13.69 -25.15 -10.61
N VAL A 409 13.74 -23.83 -10.41
CA VAL A 409 13.69 -22.86 -11.51
C VAL A 409 14.85 -21.88 -11.44
N THR A 410 15.19 -21.30 -12.58
CA THR A 410 16.00 -20.10 -12.69
C THR A 410 15.13 -18.95 -13.21
N ILE A 411 15.38 -17.74 -12.72
CA ILE A 411 14.66 -16.53 -13.16
C ILE A 411 15.71 -15.57 -13.74
N GLU A 412 15.68 -15.40 -15.06
CA GLU A 412 16.58 -14.47 -15.77
C GLU A 412 15.82 -13.24 -16.26
N ASP A 413 16.35 -12.03 -16.05
CA ASP A 413 15.61 -10.79 -16.34
C ASP A 413 16.29 -9.80 -17.29
N ASP A 414 15.47 -8.92 -17.84
CA ASP A 414 15.82 -7.58 -18.29
C ASP A 414 14.95 -6.55 -17.55
N TYR A 415 15.53 -5.43 -17.14
CA TYR A 415 14.83 -4.31 -16.51
C TYR A 415 15.00 -2.99 -17.27
N ARG A 416 14.08 -2.07 -17.01
CA ARG A 416 14.16 -0.67 -17.44
C ARG A 416 13.60 0.24 -16.35
N ALA A 417 14.47 1.07 -15.79
CA ALA A 417 14.07 2.24 -15.01
C ALA A 417 13.85 3.40 -15.98
N LEU A 418 12.72 4.10 -15.91
CA LEU A 418 12.44 5.20 -16.81
C LEU A 418 11.63 6.32 -16.15
N VAL A 419 11.85 7.53 -16.65
CA VAL A 419 11.08 8.72 -16.33
C VAL A 419 10.42 9.20 -17.61
N LEU A 420 9.10 9.30 -17.60
CA LEU A 420 8.32 9.92 -18.65
C LEU A 420 8.11 11.40 -18.33
N LYS A 421 8.38 12.25 -19.31
CA LYS A 421 8.03 13.66 -19.34
C LYS A 421 6.67 13.82 -20.00
N LEU A 422 5.72 14.41 -19.27
CA LEU A 422 4.38 14.70 -19.75
C LEU A 422 4.33 16.13 -20.29
N ARG A 423 3.80 16.25 -21.51
CA ARG A 423 3.69 17.52 -22.21
C ARG A 423 2.28 18.11 -22.11
N ASP A 424 2.17 19.41 -22.37
CA ASP A 424 0.94 20.18 -22.49
C ASP A 424 -0.05 19.62 -23.53
N ASP A 425 0.46 19.02 -24.61
CA ASP A 425 -0.32 18.34 -25.66
C ASP A 425 -0.79 16.92 -25.28
N GLY A 426 -0.50 16.46 -24.04
CA GLY A 426 -0.84 15.14 -23.54
C GLY A 426 0.13 14.02 -23.95
N VAL A 427 1.17 14.33 -24.75
CA VAL A 427 2.14 13.33 -25.20
C VAL A 427 3.19 13.06 -24.12
N ALA A 428 3.36 11.79 -23.77
CA ALA A 428 4.45 11.34 -22.91
C ALA A 428 5.72 11.03 -23.74
N THR A 429 6.88 11.49 -23.27
CA THR A 429 8.18 11.23 -23.91
C THR A 429 9.20 10.79 -22.86
N ILE A 430 10.23 10.03 -23.25
CA ILE A 430 11.28 9.64 -22.30
C ILE A 430 12.10 10.89 -21.89
N ALA A 431 12.19 11.13 -20.59
CA ALA A 431 13.08 12.13 -20.01
C ALA A 431 14.46 11.56 -19.70
N SER A 432 14.47 10.38 -19.07
CA SER A 432 15.65 9.69 -18.57
C SER A 432 15.35 8.20 -18.47
N GLU A 433 16.34 7.36 -18.72
CA GLU A 433 16.17 5.91 -18.60
C GLU A 433 17.47 5.19 -18.24
N THR A 434 17.33 3.99 -17.72
CA THR A 434 18.43 3.07 -17.42
C THR A 434 17.94 1.63 -17.65
N PRO A 435 18.21 1.06 -18.84
CA PRO A 435 18.02 -0.36 -19.08
C PRO A 435 19.17 -1.18 -18.47
N GLY A 436 18.90 -2.44 -18.14
CA GLY A 436 19.90 -3.40 -17.66
C GLY A 436 19.32 -4.79 -17.43
N ASN A 437 20.06 -5.65 -16.74
CA ASN A 437 19.61 -6.97 -16.29
C ASN A 437 20.30 -7.31 -14.96
N PHE A 438 19.66 -8.14 -14.14
CA PHE A 438 20.32 -8.74 -12.96
C PHE A 438 20.91 -10.13 -13.26
N HIS A 439 20.63 -10.68 -14.45
CA HIS A 439 20.90 -12.07 -14.79
C HIS A 439 20.11 -12.99 -13.86
N ASP A 440 20.74 -13.65 -12.89
CA ASP A 440 20.03 -14.53 -11.98
C ASP A 440 19.40 -13.75 -10.81
N MET A 441 18.06 -13.79 -10.74
CA MET A 441 17.27 -13.15 -9.69
C MET A 441 17.13 -13.96 -8.39
N SER A 442 17.83 -15.09 -8.24
CA SER A 442 17.79 -15.94 -7.04
C SER A 442 18.44 -15.30 -5.80
N VAL A 443 19.26 -14.26 -5.98
CA VAL A 443 19.92 -13.50 -4.91
C VAL A 443 19.33 -12.10 -4.83
N HIS A 444 19.34 -11.48 -3.64
CA HIS A 444 18.88 -10.11 -3.45
C HIS A 444 19.61 -9.14 -4.38
N ASN A 445 18.87 -8.53 -5.31
CA ASN A 445 19.41 -7.74 -6.40
C ASN A 445 18.95 -6.28 -6.28
N GLY A 446 19.92 -5.37 -6.22
CA GLY A 446 19.66 -3.93 -6.17
C GLY A 446 20.34 -3.20 -7.31
N VAL A 447 19.60 -2.32 -8.00
CA VAL A 447 20.17 -1.38 -8.97
C VAL A 447 20.09 0.03 -8.42
N THR A 448 21.22 0.72 -8.45
CA THR A 448 21.29 2.16 -8.18
C THR A 448 21.47 2.91 -9.49
N THR A 449 20.59 3.85 -9.77
CA THR A 449 20.66 4.71 -10.96
C THR A 449 20.34 6.17 -10.61
N SER A 450 20.65 7.09 -11.52
CA SER A 450 20.27 8.50 -11.41
C SER A 450 19.33 8.84 -12.57
N LEU A 451 18.15 9.38 -12.24
CA LEU A 451 17.14 9.78 -13.20
C LEU A 451 16.94 11.29 -13.15
N ASN A 452 16.77 11.91 -14.32
CA ASN A 452 16.79 13.37 -14.48
C ASN A 452 15.42 13.95 -14.83
N TYR A 453 15.11 15.13 -14.29
CA TYR A 453 13.86 15.87 -14.54
C TYR A 453 14.08 17.17 -15.32
N LEU A 454 14.69 17.06 -16.51
CA LEU A 454 14.98 18.23 -17.34
C LEU A 454 13.67 18.82 -17.91
N LYS A 455 13.33 20.03 -17.44
CA LYS A 455 12.12 20.76 -17.83
C LYS A 455 12.37 21.57 -19.10
N ASP A 456 11.42 21.52 -20.03
CA ASP A 456 11.30 22.46 -21.15
C ASP A 456 10.00 23.26 -21.05
N SER A 457 9.77 24.19 -21.98
CA SER A 457 8.59 25.08 -21.97
C SER A 457 7.26 24.36 -22.16
N SER A 458 7.26 23.10 -22.59
CA SER A 458 6.06 22.27 -22.79
C SER A 458 5.88 21.21 -21.70
N THR A 459 6.74 21.19 -20.68
CA THR A 459 6.76 20.15 -19.65
C THR A 459 5.81 20.46 -18.52
N GLU A 460 4.84 19.57 -18.27
CA GLU A 460 3.81 19.72 -17.24
C GLU A 460 4.07 18.85 -16.01
N ALA A 461 4.60 17.64 -16.21
CA ALA A 461 4.88 16.70 -15.12
C ALA A 461 5.87 15.62 -15.53
N PHE A 462 6.29 14.81 -14.54
CA PHE A 462 7.08 13.60 -14.75
C PHE A 462 6.43 12.41 -14.06
N GLU A 463 6.52 11.23 -14.64
CA GLU A 463 6.15 9.95 -14.01
C GLU A 463 7.33 8.99 -14.06
N THR A 464 7.64 8.33 -12.94
CA THR A 464 8.72 7.35 -12.86
C THR A 464 8.15 5.94 -12.83
N TYR A 465 8.77 5.03 -13.59
CA TYR A 465 8.40 3.61 -13.64
C TYR A 465 9.66 2.74 -13.58
N PHE A 466 9.50 1.55 -12.99
CA PHE A 466 10.49 0.50 -13.03
C PHE A 466 9.82 -0.79 -13.49
N LEU A 467 10.21 -1.27 -14.66
CA LEU A 467 9.66 -2.48 -15.27
C LEU A 467 10.73 -3.56 -15.31
N VAL A 468 10.35 -4.77 -14.91
CA VAL A 468 11.13 -5.99 -15.11
C VAL A 468 10.33 -6.95 -15.95
N VAL A 469 10.99 -7.57 -16.92
CA VAL A 469 10.49 -8.75 -17.62
C VAL A 469 11.51 -9.84 -17.40
N ALA A 470 11.05 -10.98 -16.89
CA ALA A 470 11.91 -12.12 -16.64
C ALA A 470 11.35 -13.37 -17.29
N ASP A 471 12.21 -14.36 -17.51
CA ASP A 471 11.83 -15.68 -17.99
C ASP A 471 12.06 -16.69 -16.85
N VAL A 472 11.00 -17.42 -16.47
CA VAL A 472 11.05 -18.50 -15.47
C VAL A 472 11.33 -19.81 -16.21
N ASP A 473 12.53 -20.35 -16.03
CA ASP A 473 12.99 -21.56 -16.71
C ASP A 473 13.03 -22.74 -15.73
N ASP A 474 12.34 -23.84 -16.07
CA ASP A 474 12.33 -25.11 -15.35
C ASP A 474 13.29 -26.15 -15.96
N GLY A 475 13.98 -25.80 -17.04
CA GLY A 475 14.92 -26.65 -17.77
C GLY A 475 14.27 -27.77 -18.60
N ILE A 476 12.94 -27.87 -18.62
CA ILE A 476 12.18 -28.91 -19.31
C ILE A 476 11.61 -28.36 -20.62
N ASP A 477 11.00 -27.19 -20.57
CA ASP A 477 10.30 -26.56 -21.70
C ASP A 477 10.84 -25.15 -22.00
N SER A 478 10.20 -24.45 -22.94
CA SER A 478 10.46 -23.02 -23.13
C SER A 478 10.13 -22.24 -21.85
N ALA A 479 11.06 -21.39 -21.42
CA ALA A 479 10.90 -20.54 -20.26
C ALA A 479 9.60 -19.70 -20.33
N LEU A 480 8.96 -19.53 -19.18
CA LEU A 480 7.69 -18.82 -19.04
C LEU A 480 7.95 -17.35 -18.74
N PRO A 481 7.58 -16.42 -19.65
CA PRO A 481 7.85 -15.01 -19.45
C PRO A 481 6.91 -14.43 -18.40
N VAL A 482 7.43 -13.67 -17.46
CA VAL A 482 6.72 -12.95 -16.40
C VAL A 482 7.15 -11.48 -16.39
N TRP A 483 6.37 -10.60 -15.76
CA TRP A 483 6.69 -9.17 -15.68
C TRP A 483 6.29 -8.59 -14.33
N CYS A 484 6.96 -7.54 -13.89
CA CYS A 484 6.61 -6.77 -12.70
C CYS A 484 6.86 -5.28 -12.98
N LEU A 485 5.84 -4.46 -12.76
CA LEU A 485 5.89 -3.01 -12.94
C LEU A 485 5.71 -2.33 -11.60
N ILE A 486 6.59 -1.40 -11.26
CA ILE A 486 6.55 -0.60 -10.04
C ILE A 486 6.48 0.88 -10.41
N LYS A 487 5.50 1.60 -9.85
CA LYS A 487 5.34 3.06 -9.93
C LYS A 487 5.49 3.65 -8.52
N PRO A 488 6.64 4.27 -8.17
CA PRO A 488 6.76 5.02 -6.92
C PRO A 488 5.84 6.26 -6.98
N ARG A 489 5.22 6.62 -5.85
CA ARG A 489 4.32 7.78 -5.72
C ARG A 489 5.12 9.08 -5.55
N ILE A 490 6.00 9.34 -6.50
CA ILE A 490 6.82 10.54 -6.55
C ILE A 490 6.11 11.61 -7.36
N SER A 491 6.19 12.85 -6.90
CA SER A 491 5.81 14.04 -7.66
C SER A 491 7.01 14.96 -7.75
N VAL A 492 7.34 15.39 -8.97
CA VAL A 492 8.40 16.37 -9.18
C VAL A 492 7.83 17.77 -8.96
N ILE A 493 8.40 18.46 -7.97
CA ILE A 493 7.94 19.77 -7.51
C ILE A 493 8.71 20.93 -8.15
N ASP A 494 8.12 22.12 -8.12
CA ASP A 494 8.80 23.34 -8.51
C ASP A 494 9.95 23.67 -7.54
N ASN A 495 11.01 24.26 -8.07
CA ASN A 495 12.08 24.81 -7.25
C ASN A 495 11.61 26.15 -6.65
N VAL A 496 10.66 26.06 -5.73
CA VAL A 496 10.04 27.21 -5.08
C VAL A 496 11.01 27.76 -4.03
N LYS A 497 11.14 29.08 -3.98
CA LYS A 497 11.85 29.76 -2.91
C LYS A 497 10.92 29.91 -1.71
N TYR A 498 11.35 29.46 -0.54
CA TYR A 498 10.66 29.73 0.72
C TYR A 498 10.75 31.22 1.06
N SER A 499 9.65 31.75 1.60
CA SER A 499 9.55 33.15 1.99
C SER A 499 10.46 33.47 3.18
N LEU A 500 10.51 32.55 4.16
CA LEU A 500 11.46 32.55 5.27
C LEU A 500 12.54 31.49 5.04
N ASN A 501 13.71 31.91 4.53
CA ASN A 501 14.83 31.02 4.26
C ASN A 501 15.66 30.69 5.52
N GLU A 502 16.58 29.73 5.40
CA GLU A 502 17.45 29.28 6.50
C GLU A 502 18.29 30.42 7.09
N GLU A 503 18.87 31.30 6.25
CA GLU A 503 19.67 32.44 6.70
C GLU A 503 18.86 33.40 7.60
N PHE A 504 17.60 33.68 7.22
CA PHE A 504 16.69 34.51 8.02
C PHE A 504 16.27 33.84 9.32
N LYS A 505 16.11 32.51 9.34
CA LYS A 505 15.83 31.79 10.59
C LYS A 505 17.01 31.83 11.55
N GLU A 506 18.22 31.60 11.05
CA GLU A 506 19.44 31.72 11.84
C GLU A 506 19.58 33.14 12.41
N GLU A 507 19.34 34.17 11.59
CA GLU A 507 19.38 35.56 12.05
C GLU A 507 18.32 35.84 13.14
N ILE A 508 17.08 35.35 12.98
CA ILE A 508 16.04 35.47 14.01
C ILE A 508 16.47 34.78 15.31
N LEU A 509 17.05 33.58 15.25
CA LEU A 509 17.55 32.87 16.44
C LEU A 509 18.68 33.64 17.13
N GLU A 510 19.63 34.19 16.37
CA GLU A 510 20.73 34.98 16.92
C GLU A 510 20.23 36.22 17.66
N LEU A 511 19.25 36.92 17.09
CA LEU A 511 18.62 38.12 17.65
C LEU A 511 17.80 37.85 18.92
N MET A 512 17.42 36.60 19.17
CA MET A 512 16.67 36.17 20.35
C MET A 512 17.53 35.40 21.38
N SER A 513 18.83 35.22 21.09
CA SER A 513 19.71 34.29 21.82
C SER A 513 19.95 34.64 23.29
N ASP A 514 19.71 35.88 23.71
CA ASP A 514 19.85 36.31 25.10
C ASP A 514 18.59 36.06 25.97
N GLY A 515 17.54 35.48 25.37
CA GLY A 515 16.27 35.18 26.02
C GLY A 515 15.34 36.39 26.16
N SER A 516 15.65 37.50 25.49
CA SER A 516 14.82 38.70 25.38
C SER A 516 14.93 39.30 23.99
N ILE A 517 14.02 40.23 23.65
CA ILE A 517 14.08 40.98 22.40
C ILE A 517 14.32 42.45 22.74
N SER A 518 15.47 43.01 22.34
CA SER A 518 15.71 44.45 22.48
C SER A 518 14.94 45.25 21.43
N ASP A 519 14.75 46.56 21.62
CA ASP A 519 14.08 47.42 20.64
C ASP A 519 14.74 47.37 19.24
N SER A 520 16.08 47.21 19.19
CA SER A 520 16.81 47.07 17.93
C SER A 520 16.62 45.69 17.29
N ASP A 521 16.55 44.64 18.10
CA ASP A 521 16.36 43.27 17.62
C ASP A 521 14.92 43.10 17.12
N SER A 522 13.95 43.65 17.83
CA SER A 522 12.52 43.69 17.44
C SER A 522 12.33 44.36 16.08
N GLN A 523 13.00 45.49 15.82
CA GLN A 523 12.96 46.14 14.51
C GLN A 523 13.51 45.23 13.41
N ARG A 524 14.65 44.57 13.66
CA ARG A 524 15.29 43.71 12.66
C ARG A 524 14.46 42.44 12.39
N ILE A 525 13.94 41.81 13.43
CA ILE A 525 13.02 40.65 13.33
C ILE A 525 11.76 41.05 12.53
N THR A 526 11.17 42.20 12.84
CA THR A 526 9.99 42.71 12.12
C THR A 526 10.27 42.96 10.64
N GLU A 527 11.44 43.51 10.29
CA GLU A 527 11.86 43.69 8.89
C GLU A 527 11.96 42.35 8.15
N ILE A 528 12.59 41.34 8.75
CA ILE A 528 12.74 40.00 8.18
C ILE A 528 11.35 39.35 7.97
N ILE A 529 10.48 39.43 8.98
CA ILE A 529 9.12 38.89 8.90
C ILE A 529 8.32 39.61 7.82
N GLN A 530 8.42 40.94 7.71
CA GLN A 530 7.71 41.70 6.70
C GLN A 530 8.18 41.33 5.27
N MET A 531 9.49 41.17 5.06
CA MET A 531 10.02 40.70 3.77
C MET A 531 9.51 39.29 3.42
N SER A 532 9.43 38.40 4.41
CA SER A 532 8.91 37.05 4.24
C SER A 532 7.42 37.08 3.90
N GLU A 533 6.62 37.86 4.65
CA GLU A 533 5.19 38.01 4.41
C GLU A 533 4.88 38.60 3.03
N GLU A 534 5.65 39.59 2.56
CA GLU A 534 5.51 40.16 1.22
C GLU A 534 5.78 39.12 0.11
N SER A 535 6.80 38.27 0.29
CA SER A 535 7.12 37.15 -0.61
C SER A 535 5.99 36.10 -0.62
N LEU A 536 5.44 35.76 0.54
CA LEU A 536 4.29 34.85 0.68
C LEU A 536 3.04 35.40 -0.03
N LYS A 537 2.75 36.70 0.11
CA LYS A 537 1.62 37.34 -0.58
C LYS A 537 1.75 37.31 -2.10
N GLU A 538 2.98 37.33 -2.63
CA GLU A 538 3.21 37.13 -4.06
C GLU A 538 2.82 35.71 -4.49
N LYS A 539 3.16 34.67 -3.71
CA LYS A 539 2.72 33.29 -3.95
C LYS A 539 1.19 33.17 -3.90
N GLN A 540 0.56 33.75 -2.88
CA GLN A 540 -0.89 33.77 -2.73
C GLN A 540 -1.57 34.43 -3.95
N TYR A 541 -1.06 35.59 -4.39
CA TYR A 541 -1.60 36.27 -5.57
C TYR A 541 -1.47 35.43 -6.84
N VAL A 542 -0.35 34.71 -7.02
CA VAL A 542 -0.20 33.78 -8.14
C VAL A 542 -1.25 32.67 -8.05
N ALA A 543 -1.39 32.01 -6.90
CA ALA A 543 -2.40 30.97 -6.71
C ALA A 543 -3.84 31.47 -6.96
N GLU A 544 -4.18 32.67 -6.49
CA GLU A 544 -5.48 33.30 -6.70
C GLU A 544 -5.71 33.57 -8.19
N SER A 545 -4.70 34.08 -8.91
CA SER A 545 -4.77 34.33 -10.35
C SER A 545 -4.92 33.05 -11.20
N GLU A 546 -4.48 31.91 -10.65
CA GLU A 546 -4.54 30.61 -11.31
C GLU A 546 -5.79 29.80 -10.94
N SER A 547 -6.52 30.18 -9.89
CA SER A 547 -7.72 29.48 -9.41
C SER A 547 -8.75 29.22 -10.52
N GLY A 548 -8.97 30.21 -11.40
CA GLY A 548 -9.88 30.10 -12.55
C GLY A 548 -9.48 29.03 -13.57
N LYS A 549 -8.23 28.55 -13.57
CA LYS A 549 -7.77 27.44 -14.43
C LYS A 549 -8.31 26.08 -13.97
N TYR A 550 -8.74 25.98 -12.71
CA TYR A 550 -9.06 24.70 -12.06
C TYR A 550 -10.56 24.51 -11.79
N GLU A 551 -11.41 25.50 -12.12
CA GLU A 551 -12.86 25.48 -11.84
C GLU A 551 -13.61 24.27 -12.43
N ASP A 552 -13.11 23.73 -13.56
CA ASP A 552 -13.75 22.61 -14.26
C ASP A 552 -13.45 21.23 -13.63
N ASN A 553 -12.50 21.15 -12.69
CA ASN A 553 -12.13 19.92 -11.99
C ASN A 553 -12.30 20.09 -10.48
N GLU A 554 -13.26 19.39 -9.88
CA GLU A 554 -13.61 19.53 -8.45
C GLU A 554 -12.41 19.27 -7.51
N LYS A 555 -11.59 18.25 -7.79
CA LYS A 555 -10.40 17.97 -6.98
C LYS A 555 -9.37 19.11 -7.09
N ALA A 556 -9.13 19.59 -8.31
CA ALA A 556 -8.19 20.68 -8.55
C ALA A 556 -8.68 22.00 -7.92
N SER A 557 -9.97 22.32 -8.06
CA SER A 557 -10.60 23.49 -7.47
C SER A 557 -10.56 23.46 -5.94
N ASN A 558 -10.77 22.30 -5.32
CA ASN A 558 -10.65 22.16 -3.87
C ASN A 558 -9.19 22.32 -3.42
N ALA A 559 -8.25 21.68 -4.10
CA ALA A 559 -6.83 21.78 -3.78
C ALA A 559 -6.31 23.23 -3.85
N ILE A 560 -6.65 23.99 -4.91
CA ILE A 560 -6.22 25.40 -5.00
C ILE A 560 -6.89 26.27 -3.92
N SER A 561 -8.10 25.92 -3.48
CA SER A 561 -8.77 26.62 -2.38
C SER A 561 -8.07 26.37 -1.04
N ASN A 562 -7.67 25.13 -0.78
CA ASN A 562 -6.87 24.78 0.40
C ASN A 562 -5.52 25.49 0.39
N ALA A 563 -4.86 25.58 -0.78
CA ALA A 563 -3.61 26.33 -0.91
C ALA A 563 -3.76 27.80 -0.48
N LEU A 564 -4.84 28.46 -0.92
CA LEU A 564 -5.14 29.84 -0.54
C LEU A 564 -5.42 29.95 0.97
N GLU A 565 -6.16 29.00 1.55
CA GLU A 565 -6.42 28.98 2.99
C GLU A 565 -5.13 28.89 3.81
N ASP A 566 -4.20 28.03 3.40
CA ASP A 566 -2.92 27.88 4.10
C ASP A 566 -2.00 29.08 3.93
N TYR A 567 -1.94 29.68 2.75
CA TYR A 567 -1.22 30.95 2.57
C TYR A 567 -1.82 32.08 3.44
N GLU A 568 -3.14 32.14 3.59
CA GLU A 568 -3.80 33.10 4.49
C GLU A 568 -3.44 32.83 5.96
N LYS A 569 -3.43 31.57 6.39
CA LYS A 569 -3.00 31.20 7.76
C LYS A 569 -1.53 31.56 7.99
N ALA A 570 -0.64 31.26 7.06
CA ALA A 570 0.77 31.61 7.14
C ALA A 570 0.98 33.14 7.28
N ALA A 571 0.28 33.94 6.46
CA ALA A 571 0.33 35.40 6.56
C ALA A 571 -0.19 35.90 7.92
N ALA A 572 -1.26 35.30 8.45
CA ALA A 572 -1.78 35.63 9.76
C ALA A 572 -0.79 35.31 10.89
N TYR A 573 0.01 34.25 10.76
CA TYR A 573 1.06 33.93 11.72
C TYR A 573 2.26 34.89 11.63
N TYR A 574 2.67 35.32 10.43
CA TYR A 574 3.64 36.41 10.30
C TYR A 574 3.15 37.71 10.95
N GLU A 575 1.87 38.06 10.78
CA GLU A 575 1.28 39.22 11.46
C GLU A 575 1.33 39.08 12.99
N LYS A 576 1.07 37.89 13.54
CA LYS A 576 1.21 37.65 14.98
C LYS A 576 2.67 37.77 15.45
N ALA A 577 3.61 37.24 14.68
CA ALA A 577 5.04 37.30 14.98
C ALA A 577 5.59 38.74 15.05
N LYS A 578 5.08 39.66 14.21
CA LYS A 578 5.44 41.08 14.26
C LYS A 578 4.91 41.82 15.49
N ASN A 579 3.90 41.28 16.15
CA ASN A 579 3.16 41.95 17.21
C ASN A 579 3.40 41.34 18.60
N THR A 580 4.38 40.44 18.72
CA THR A 580 4.80 39.84 20.00
C THR A 580 6.25 40.18 20.30
N ASP A 581 6.54 40.35 21.59
CA ASP A 581 7.90 40.58 22.11
C ASP A 581 8.44 39.32 22.83
N ASP A 582 7.70 38.21 22.80
CA ASP A 582 8.13 36.93 23.39
C ASP A 582 8.94 36.13 22.36
N PRO A 583 10.25 35.88 22.61
CA PRO A 583 11.09 35.07 21.74
C PRO A 583 10.51 33.70 21.35
N GLU A 584 9.83 33.05 22.29
CA GLU A 584 9.26 31.72 22.03
C GLU A 584 8.02 31.81 21.14
N GLU A 585 7.20 32.84 21.30
CA GLU A 585 6.06 33.08 20.41
C GLU A 585 6.51 33.50 19.01
N VAL A 586 7.53 34.37 18.90
CA VAL A 586 8.11 34.73 17.59
C VAL A 586 8.52 33.46 16.85
N LYS A 587 9.31 32.60 17.51
CA LYS A 587 9.81 31.33 16.95
C LYS A 587 8.67 30.39 16.53
N VAL A 588 7.65 30.20 17.39
CA VAL A 588 6.51 29.32 17.06
C VAL A 588 5.70 29.89 15.88
N TYR A 589 5.43 31.20 15.87
CA TYR A 589 4.67 31.82 14.79
C TYR A 589 5.40 31.80 13.45
N THR A 590 6.70 32.09 13.42
CA THR A 590 7.49 32.02 12.19
C THR A 590 7.69 30.59 11.71
N TYR A 591 7.77 29.61 12.62
CA TYR A 591 7.75 28.18 12.29
C TYR A 591 6.44 27.76 11.63
N LEU A 592 5.30 28.06 12.27
CA LEU A 592 3.98 27.74 11.71
C LEU A 592 3.77 28.41 10.35
N ALA A 593 4.24 29.65 10.17
CA ALA A 593 4.12 30.36 8.91
C ALA A 593 5.02 29.76 7.81
N GLY A 594 6.34 29.69 8.05
CA GLY A 594 7.33 29.39 7.01
C GLY A 594 7.60 27.90 6.78
N ASP A 595 7.37 27.06 7.79
CA ASP A 595 7.72 25.63 7.75
C ASP A 595 6.52 24.70 7.72
N VAL A 596 5.34 25.20 8.04
CA VAL A 596 4.12 24.37 8.10
C VAL A 596 3.12 24.84 7.05
N TYR A 597 2.54 26.03 7.21
CA TYR A 597 1.46 26.49 6.33
C TYR A 597 1.94 26.97 4.96
N GLU A 598 3.09 27.64 4.83
CA GLU A 598 3.63 27.98 3.50
C GLU A 598 3.94 26.72 2.66
N PRO A 599 4.67 25.70 3.16
CA PRO A 599 4.91 24.49 2.39
C PRO A 599 3.64 23.66 2.14
N ALA A 600 2.68 23.63 3.08
CA ALA A 600 1.37 23.00 2.84
C ALA A 600 0.62 23.68 1.68
N GLY A 601 0.61 25.02 1.65
CA GLY A 601 0.04 25.79 0.54
C GLY A 601 0.74 25.52 -0.79
N ASP A 602 2.07 25.42 -0.80
CA ASP A 602 2.84 25.05 -1.99
C ASP A 602 2.46 23.64 -2.49
N TYR A 603 2.35 22.65 -1.60
CA TYR A 603 1.91 21.30 -1.96
C TYR A 603 0.48 21.26 -2.50
N TRP A 604 -0.46 21.96 -1.88
CA TRP A 604 -1.84 22.03 -2.35
C TRP A 604 -1.96 22.69 -3.73
N LYS A 605 -1.19 23.76 -3.96
CA LYS A 605 -1.13 24.43 -5.25
C LYS A 605 -0.62 23.48 -6.33
N GLU A 606 0.43 22.73 -6.03
CA GLU A 606 0.95 21.73 -6.96
C GLU A 606 -0.02 20.56 -7.16
N ALA A 607 -0.70 20.11 -6.10
CA ALA A 607 -1.72 19.07 -6.18
C ALA A 607 -2.85 19.49 -7.12
N ALA A 608 -3.28 20.76 -7.07
CA ALA A 608 -4.27 21.31 -7.98
C ALA A 608 -3.83 21.19 -9.44
N ALA A 609 -2.57 21.52 -9.74
CA ALA A 609 -2.01 21.35 -11.08
C ALA A 609 -2.00 19.88 -11.51
N LYS A 610 -1.62 18.94 -10.63
CA LYS A 610 -1.61 17.49 -10.93
C LYS A 610 -3.02 16.95 -11.18
N TYR A 611 -4.01 17.30 -10.35
CA TYR A 611 -5.40 16.89 -10.55
C TYR A 611 -5.95 17.40 -11.88
N ASN A 612 -5.63 18.64 -12.25
CA ASN A 612 -6.07 19.21 -13.52
C ASN A 612 -5.51 18.46 -14.74
N LEU A 613 -4.33 17.84 -14.60
CA LEU A 613 -3.69 17.00 -15.62
C LEU A 613 -4.18 15.53 -15.59
N GLY A 614 -5.10 15.18 -14.68
CA GLY A 614 -5.55 13.80 -14.46
C GLY A 614 -4.48 12.91 -13.82
N LEU A 615 -3.52 13.50 -13.11
CA LEU A 615 -2.46 12.81 -12.35
C LEU A 615 -2.86 12.66 -10.89
N ASP A 616 -4.02 12.03 -10.67
CA ASP A 616 -4.64 11.92 -9.36
C ASP A 616 -3.72 11.25 -8.33
N ASP A 617 -2.91 10.28 -8.73
CA ASP A 617 -1.99 9.58 -7.82
C ASP A 617 -0.89 10.50 -7.26
N GLN A 618 -0.38 11.42 -8.10
CA GLN A 618 0.59 12.45 -7.68
C GLN A 618 -0.08 13.58 -6.90
N GLY A 619 -1.28 13.98 -7.32
CA GLY A 619 -2.08 14.98 -6.59
C GLY A 619 -2.41 14.51 -5.17
N ASP A 620 -2.85 13.26 -5.03
CA ASP A 620 -3.16 12.64 -3.74
C ASP A 620 -1.90 12.51 -2.87
N ALA A 621 -0.72 12.28 -3.47
CA ALA A 621 0.56 12.21 -2.76
C ALA A 621 1.00 13.60 -2.23
N LEU A 622 0.82 14.66 -3.02
CA LEU A 622 1.10 16.04 -2.60
C LEU A 622 0.12 16.50 -1.51
N ALA A 623 -1.17 16.21 -1.68
CA ALA A 623 -2.21 16.48 -0.69
C ALA A 623 -1.92 15.79 0.65
N SER A 624 -1.51 14.52 0.63
CA SER A 624 -1.06 13.76 1.81
C SER A 624 0.04 14.49 2.58
N ASN A 625 1.03 15.07 1.89
CA ASN A 625 2.09 15.85 2.55
C ASN A 625 1.56 17.17 3.14
N ALA A 626 0.65 17.86 2.45
CA ALA A 626 0.02 19.07 2.97
C ALA A 626 -0.80 18.79 4.25
N GLU A 627 -1.64 17.75 4.23
CA GLU A 627 -2.46 17.33 5.38
C GLU A 627 -1.60 16.92 6.58
N LYS A 628 -0.45 16.27 6.37
CA LYS A 628 0.52 15.95 7.44
C LYS A 628 1.06 17.23 8.09
N LEU A 629 1.40 18.25 7.31
CA LEU A 629 1.85 19.54 7.82
C LEU A 629 0.74 20.29 8.57
N GLU A 630 -0.47 20.36 8.02
CA GLU A 630 -1.60 20.96 8.72
C GLU A 630 -1.90 20.26 10.06
N SER A 631 -1.80 18.93 10.08
CA SER A 631 -1.95 18.13 11.31
C SER A 631 -0.87 18.46 12.34
N LEU A 632 0.37 18.73 11.88
CA LEU A 632 1.44 19.19 12.74
C LEU A 632 1.14 20.57 13.36
N ALA A 633 0.54 21.49 12.60
CA ALA A 633 0.14 22.79 13.15
C ALA A 633 -0.76 22.62 14.40
N ALA A 634 -1.68 21.67 14.37
CA ALA A 634 -2.59 21.38 15.48
C ALA A 634 -1.88 20.92 16.77
N GLU A 635 -0.62 20.48 16.72
CA GLU A 635 0.16 20.15 17.92
C GLU A 635 0.71 21.40 18.65
N TYR A 636 0.97 22.48 17.91
CA TYR A 636 1.56 23.73 18.42
C TYR A 636 0.50 24.81 18.70
N GLU A 637 -0.61 24.85 17.97
CA GLU A 637 -1.65 25.86 18.18
C GLU A 637 -2.27 25.89 19.60
N PRO A 638 -2.48 24.75 20.30
CA PRO A 638 -3.03 24.75 21.65
C PRO A 638 -2.15 25.45 22.70
N SER A 639 -0.83 25.46 22.53
CA SER A 639 0.08 26.14 23.46
C SER A 639 -0.03 27.67 23.36
N LEU A 640 -0.37 28.16 22.16
CA LEU A 640 -0.57 29.57 21.85
C LEU A 640 -1.90 30.11 22.37
N TRP A 641 -2.88 29.25 22.70
CA TRP A 641 -4.16 29.68 23.27
C TRP A 641 -4.06 30.14 24.73
N PHE A 642 -2.95 29.82 25.41
CA PHE A 642 -2.74 30.13 26.83
C PHE A 642 -1.51 30.99 27.10
N SER A 643 -0.80 31.40 26.05
CA SER A 643 0.34 32.31 26.17
C SER A 643 -0.08 33.68 26.73
N ALA A 644 0.86 34.35 27.39
CA ALA A 644 0.60 35.56 28.16
C ALA A 644 0.23 36.73 27.23
N GLY A 645 -1.03 37.16 27.26
CA GLY A 645 -1.56 38.21 26.38
C GLY A 645 -2.59 37.72 25.36
N SER A 646 -2.82 36.41 25.25
CA SER A 646 -3.90 35.88 24.42
C SER A 646 -5.28 36.15 25.06
N THR A 647 -6.26 36.53 24.24
CA THR A 647 -7.66 36.77 24.68
C THR A 647 -8.24 35.55 25.40
N ILE A 648 -7.84 34.34 25.02
CA ILE A 648 -8.29 33.09 25.65
C ILE A 648 -7.62 32.90 27.01
N SER A 649 -6.33 33.20 27.18
CA SER A 649 -5.66 33.20 28.50
C SER A 649 -6.29 34.18 29.49
N GLU A 650 -6.64 35.39 29.04
CA GLU A 650 -7.34 36.37 29.88
C GLU A 650 -8.74 35.87 30.28
N TRP A 651 -9.48 35.28 29.35
CA TRP A 651 -10.82 34.73 29.59
C TRP A 651 -10.79 33.46 30.43
N TRP A 652 -9.76 32.63 30.28
CA TRP A 652 -9.51 31.41 31.05
C TRP A 652 -9.11 31.75 32.49
N THR A 653 -8.28 32.77 32.67
CA THR A 653 -7.95 33.34 33.99
C THR A 653 -9.20 33.93 34.64
N GLN A 654 -10.05 34.64 33.89
CA GLN A 654 -11.34 35.11 34.37
C GLN A 654 -12.28 33.95 34.73
N PHE A 655 -12.34 32.89 33.93
CA PHE A 655 -13.12 31.68 34.21
C PHE A 655 -12.64 30.99 35.49
N LYS A 656 -11.34 30.74 35.63
CA LYS A 656 -10.74 30.17 36.84
C LYS A 656 -11.03 31.03 38.08
N SER A 657 -10.84 32.34 37.97
CA SER A 657 -11.11 33.25 39.09
C SER A 657 -12.60 33.30 39.45
N GLY A 658 -13.49 33.23 38.46
CA GLY A 658 -14.95 33.22 38.64
C GLY A 658 -15.49 31.96 39.30
N PHE A 659 -14.79 30.81 39.16
CA PHE A 659 -15.13 29.56 39.82
C PHE A 659 -14.26 29.24 41.06
N GLY A 660 -13.35 30.14 41.45
CA GLY A 660 -12.45 29.92 42.58
C GLY A 660 -11.40 28.82 42.33
N LEU A 661 -11.10 28.54 41.06
CA LEU A 661 -10.15 27.51 40.61
C LEU A 661 -8.78 28.10 40.23
N GLY A 662 -8.44 29.27 40.79
CA GLY A 662 -7.20 29.99 40.45
C GLY A 662 -5.92 29.20 40.72
N ASP A 663 -5.95 28.27 41.68
CA ASP A 663 -4.79 27.46 42.09
C ASP A 663 -4.72 26.11 41.34
N VAL A 664 -5.66 25.83 40.43
CA VAL A 664 -5.70 24.57 39.67
C VAL A 664 -4.83 24.68 38.41
N PRO A 665 -3.86 23.76 38.19
CA PRO A 665 -3.03 23.75 36.99
C PRO A 665 -3.87 23.69 35.70
N ASP A 666 -3.50 24.51 34.72
CA ASP A 666 -4.21 24.71 33.44
C ASP A 666 -4.46 23.38 32.71
N ALA A 667 -3.44 22.53 32.63
CA ALA A 667 -3.52 21.22 32.00
C ALA A 667 -4.59 20.30 32.63
N ALA A 668 -4.76 20.34 33.96
CA ALA A 668 -5.75 19.52 34.66
C ALA A 668 -7.19 19.98 34.38
N LEU A 669 -7.40 21.28 34.28
CA LEU A 669 -8.70 21.87 33.96
C LEU A 669 -9.08 21.67 32.49
N LEU A 670 -8.10 21.70 31.58
CA LEU A 670 -8.27 21.45 30.15
C LEU A 670 -8.77 20.03 29.88
N VAL A 671 -8.17 19.03 30.54
CA VAL A 671 -8.62 17.63 30.48
C VAL A 671 -10.06 17.51 30.97
N ILE A 672 -10.43 18.19 32.06
CA ILE A 672 -11.81 18.17 32.59
C ILE A 672 -12.79 18.82 31.61
N VAL A 673 -12.45 19.96 31.02
CA VAL A 673 -13.32 20.68 30.07
C VAL A 673 -13.49 19.88 28.77
N ILE A 674 -12.43 19.27 28.25
CA ILE A 674 -12.47 18.40 27.07
C ILE A 674 -13.31 17.16 27.38
N VAL A 675 -13.13 16.50 28.52
CA VAL A 675 -13.93 15.35 28.94
C VAL A 675 -15.41 15.72 29.10
N VAL A 676 -15.72 16.89 29.67
CA VAL A 676 -17.11 17.37 29.81
C VAL A 676 -17.72 17.73 28.45
N LEU A 677 -16.96 18.32 27.52
CA LEU A 677 -17.41 18.62 26.17
C LEU A 677 -17.66 17.36 25.35
N VAL A 678 -16.74 16.40 25.38
CA VAL A 678 -16.83 15.11 24.65
C VAL A 678 -17.93 14.22 25.23
N CYS A 679 -18.02 14.11 26.56
CA CYS A 679 -19.12 13.36 27.18
C CYS A 679 -20.47 14.09 27.04
N GLY A 680 -20.46 15.42 27.00
CA GLY A 680 -21.65 16.26 26.79
C GLY A 680 -22.22 16.12 25.38
N THR A 681 -21.39 16.15 24.34
CA THR A 681 -21.83 15.92 22.95
C THR A 681 -22.33 14.50 22.72
N ILE A 682 -21.75 13.49 23.37
CA ILE A 682 -22.24 12.09 23.31
C ILE A 682 -23.60 11.94 24.01
N LEU A 683 -23.84 12.64 25.12
CA LEU A 683 -25.14 12.65 25.79
C LEU A 683 -26.21 13.38 24.97
N VAL A 684 -25.89 14.54 24.41
CA VAL A 684 -26.84 15.34 23.61
C VAL A 684 -27.21 14.64 22.30
N THR A 685 -26.26 13.94 21.65
CA THR A 685 -26.57 13.14 20.44
C THR A 685 -27.38 11.88 20.73
N ARG A 686 -27.36 11.37 21.97
CA ARG A 686 -28.21 10.23 22.39
C ARG A 686 -29.64 10.62 22.79
N PHE A 687 -29.88 11.87 23.20
CA PHE A 687 -31.21 12.37 23.56
C PHE A 687 -31.98 13.02 22.39
N ILE A 688 -31.35 13.22 21.24
CA ILE A 688 -31.96 13.81 20.02
C ILE A 688 -32.25 12.74 18.93
N LYS A 689 -32.35 11.45 19.28
CA LYS A 689 -32.93 10.42 18.40
C LYS A 689 -34.21 9.83 18.98
#